data_AF-A0AA35U068-F1
#
_entry.id   AF-A0AA35U068-F1
#
_cell.length_a   1.000
_cell.length_b   1.000
_cell.length_c   1.000
_cell.angle_alpha   90.00
_cell.angle_beta   90.00
_cell.angle_gamma   90.00
#
_symmetry.space_group_name_H-M   'P 1'
#
loop_
_entity.id
_entity.type
_entity.pdbx_description
1 polymer ?
#
loop_
_entity_poly.entity_id
_entity_poly.type
_entity_poly.pdbx_seq_one_letter_code
_entity_poly.pdbx_strand_id
1 'polypeptide(L)'
;MTARLVLEDGSVFTGTLFGAARNAPGEVVFQTGMVGYVESLTDPSYCHQILTLTYPLIGNYGVPAKKEDRYGLLETFESSRIHAAALVVGCHGDETSHWEAVQSLSDWMKEEGVPGISGIDTRALTKIIRERGTLLGRVEVVTKGGGGEGEREFWDPNKVNLTAIVSCKVPRVINPGGTVSVVAVDCGIKNNQLRCLADCGARIKLVPWNHDFTSEKGIDGLFLSNGPGDPAMLTETVSRLKAYLSLPHTPPVFGICMGHALLSQAIGASIFKMKYGNRGHNQPCLHDDSGRCFITTQNHGFAVDVTSLSSDWSVLFTNANDGTNEGIVHKTMPYFSVQFHPEAMAGPQDLEGLFNVFLRACFEFKSRSEQGDEEGGVPVRCMIDDFVSGRGQQRCHGEEHRDWVILERKNGETEEITPNLGEVTPTPEKFTTTVTSSEKITPTPEKVAKTPREDTPVGVGVERGCGLPRKVLVLGSGGLSIGQAGEFDYSGSQAIKALREEGIQTVLINPNIATVQTAKGLADKVYFLPITPDYVTEVIMNERPDGILLSFGGQTALNCGVELQHSGVLSRYSVAVLGTPVDSIILTEDRQKFAEELAKISEPVAPSRAAYSVAEAVEAGEALGYPVLVRAAFALGGLGSGFATNRSELENLAQAAFAHTKQVLIDKSLQGWKEIEYEVVRDCHDNCITVCNMENVDPLGIHTGESIVVAPSQTLTNIEYNLLRSVAIKTVRHLGVVGECNIQYALNPDSRQVCTAPLSLLPFHPLVSQ
;
A
#
# COMPACT_ATOMS: atom_id res chain seq x y z
N MET A 1 28.59 21.88 13.42
CA MET A 1 29.07 21.80 14.83
C MET A 1 29.04 20.34 15.26
N THR A 2 29.71 19.94 16.35
CA THR A 2 29.62 18.56 16.85
C THR A 2 28.47 18.43 17.84
N ALA A 3 27.75 17.31 17.80
CA ALA A 3 26.76 16.92 18.79
C ALA A 3 27.00 15.48 19.26
N ARG A 4 26.44 15.12 20.41
CA ARG A 4 26.45 13.75 20.94
C ARG A 4 25.05 13.32 21.32
N LEU A 5 24.67 12.09 20.96
CA LEU A 5 23.57 11.39 21.58
C LEU A 5 24.12 10.54 22.72
N VAL A 6 23.72 10.84 23.94
CA VAL A 6 24.09 10.10 25.15
C VAL A 6 22.86 9.32 25.62
N LEU A 7 23.00 8.01 25.81
CA LEU A 7 21.95 7.14 26.32
C LEU A 7 22.14 6.89 27.82
N GLU A 8 21.05 6.57 28.52
CA GLU A 8 21.09 6.29 29.97
C GLU A 8 21.92 5.05 30.34
N ASP A 9 22.14 4.14 29.39
CA ASP A 9 22.99 2.96 29.58
C ASP A 9 24.49 3.26 29.46
N GLY A 10 24.85 4.52 29.21
CA GLY A 10 26.23 5.00 29.06
C GLY A 10 26.73 4.99 27.62
N SER A 11 25.96 4.48 26.65
CA SER A 11 26.34 4.53 25.23
C SER A 11 26.39 5.98 24.75
N VAL A 12 27.40 6.30 23.94
CA VAL A 12 27.59 7.64 23.37
C VAL A 12 27.84 7.54 21.87
N PHE A 13 27.03 8.25 21.10
CA PHE A 13 27.18 8.40 19.66
C PHE A 13 27.56 9.85 19.36
N THR A 14 28.70 10.06 18.70
CA THR A 14 29.16 11.41 18.31
C THR A 14 28.88 11.63 16.84
N GLY A 15 28.30 12.78 16.51
CA GLY A 15 27.92 13.12 15.15
C GLY A 15 28.03 14.61 14.85
N THR A 16 27.48 14.99 13.71
CA THR A 16 27.43 16.39 13.26
C THR A 16 26.05 16.95 13.56
N LEU A 17 26.03 18.11 14.21
CA LEU A 17 24.81 18.87 14.45
C LEU A 17 24.28 19.46 13.14
N PHE A 18 23.00 19.25 12.87
CA PHE A 18 22.15 20.03 11.97
C PHE A 18 20.91 20.51 12.72
N GLY A 19 20.08 21.38 12.13
CA GLY A 19 18.97 21.98 12.88
C GLY A 19 19.43 22.96 13.97
N ALA A 20 18.63 23.12 15.02
CA ALA A 20 18.89 24.07 16.09
C ALA A 20 20.06 23.67 17.00
N ALA A 21 20.82 24.66 17.48
CA ALA A 21 21.93 24.45 18.43
C ALA A 21 21.45 24.36 19.89
N ARG A 22 20.65 23.34 20.20
CA ARG A 22 20.03 23.14 21.53
C ARG A 22 20.21 21.70 22.03
N ASN A 23 20.31 21.53 23.35
CA ASN A 23 20.22 20.22 23.98
C ASN A 23 18.75 19.77 24.06
N ALA A 24 18.51 18.47 23.87
CA ALA A 24 17.17 17.90 23.91
C ALA A 24 17.19 16.53 24.59
N PRO A 25 16.63 16.41 25.82
CA PRO A 25 16.37 15.11 26.45
C PRO A 25 15.06 14.51 25.96
N GLY A 26 14.94 13.20 26.03
CA GLY A 26 13.70 12.48 25.74
C GLY A 26 13.87 10.97 25.70
N GLU A 27 12.77 10.28 25.44
CA GLU A 27 12.78 8.85 25.16
C GLU A 27 13.27 8.61 23.72
N VAL A 28 14.29 7.78 23.53
CA VAL A 28 14.86 7.47 22.21
C VAL A 28 14.07 6.34 21.57
N VAL A 29 13.48 6.64 20.44
CA VAL A 29 12.69 5.69 19.64
C VAL A 29 13.30 5.58 18.25
N PHE A 30 12.97 4.50 17.53
CA PHE A 30 13.28 4.36 16.12
C PHE A 30 12.01 4.10 15.31
N GLN A 31 12.03 4.46 14.03
CA GLN A 31 10.96 4.18 13.09
C GLN A 31 11.52 3.71 11.75
N THR A 32 10.88 2.71 11.15
CA THR A 32 11.39 1.98 9.98
C THR A 32 10.92 2.50 8.63
N GLY A 33 10.16 3.60 8.58
CA GLY A 33 9.71 4.19 7.33
C GLY A 33 10.87 4.80 6.54
N MET A 34 10.81 4.65 5.22
CA MET A 34 11.87 5.10 4.30
C MET A 34 11.62 6.52 3.76
N VAL A 35 10.35 6.94 3.72
CA VAL A 35 9.90 8.26 3.26
C VAL A 35 9.01 8.90 4.31
N GLY A 36 8.73 10.19 4.14
CA GLY A 36 7.80 10.96 4.98
C GLY A 36 8.37 11.48 6.30
N TYR A 37 9.58 12.05 6.27
CA TYR A 37 10.17 12.64 7.48
C TYR A 37 9.46 13.93 7.91
N VAL A 38 8.81 14.67 6.99
CA VAL A 38 8.07 15.90 7.32
C VAL A 38 6.80 15.56 8.11
N GLU A 39 6.04 14.60 7.60
CA GLU A 39 4.85 14.03 8.23
C GLU A 39 5.21 13.44 9.59
N SER A 40 6.27 12.62 9.64
CA SER A 40 6.70 11.97 10.89
C SER A 40 7.14 12.99 11.95
N LEU A 41 7.90 14.03 11.58
CA LEU A 41 8.31 15.07 12.54
C LEU A 41 7.13 15.88 13.08
N THR A 42 6.05 15.98 12.31
CA THR A 42 4.83 16.70 12.70
C THR A 42 3.74 15.80 13.29
N ASP A 43 3.96 14.49 13.42
CA ASP A 43 3.08 13.59 14.16
C ASP A 43 3.11 13.92 15.67
N PRO A 44 1.97 14.31 16.28
CA PRO A 44 1.91 14.62 17.71
C PRO A 44 2.32 13.46 18.62
N SER A 45 2.27 12.22 18.13
CA SER A 45 2.60 11.01 18.89
C SER A 45 4.11 10.94 19.25
N TYR A 46 4.97 11.66 18.51
CA TYR A 46 6.39 11.82 18.83
C TYR A 46 6.70 12.96 19.81
N CYS A 47 5.68 13.59 20.42
CA CYS A 47 5.89 14.70 21.34
C CYS A 47 6.96 14.36 22.39
N HIS A 48 8.04 15.14 22.39
CA HIS A 48 9.16 14.99 23.32
C HIS A 48 9.99 13.69 23.20
N GLN A 49 9.84 12.92 22.13
CA GLN A 49 10.70 11.77 21.83
C GLN A 49 11.88 12.17 20.93
N ILE A 50 13.02 11.48 21.10
CA ILE A 50 14.16 11.59 20.18
C ILE A 50 13.95 10.55 19.08
N LEU A 51 13.62 11.02 17.88
CA LEU A 51 13.27 10.18 16.74
C LEU A 51 14.52 9.75 15.98
N THR A 52 14.75 8.44 15.91
CA THR A 52 15.79 7.83 15.07
C THR A 52 15.17 7.27 13.81
N LEU A 53 15.58 7.77 12.64
CA LEU A 53 15.17 7.19 11.37
C LEU A 53 16.15 6.08 10.98
N THR A 54 15.64 4.88 10.71
CA THR A 54 16.49 3.79 10.27
C THR A 54 16.97 3.98 8.83
N TYR A 55 16.19 4.69 8.02
CA TYR A 55 16.59 5.04 6.67
C TYR A 55 17.77 6.03 6.71
N PRO A 56 18.90 5.73 6.05
CA PRO A 56 20.13 6.46 6.31
C PRO A 56 20.19 7.83 5.64
N LEU A 57 19.55 8.04 4.49
CA LEU A 57 19.67 9.28 3.69
C LEU A 57 18.45 10.17 3.93
N ILE A 58 18.61 11.25 4.69
CA ILE A 58 17.50 12.11 5.11
C ILE A 58 17.73 13.56 4.69
N GLY A 59 16.66 14.23 4.26
CA GLY A 59 16.66 15.61 3.80
C GLY A 59 16.56 15.78 2.28
N ASN A 60 16.61 14.68 1.52
CA ASN A 60 16.72 14.67 0.05
C ASN A 60 15.70 15.56 -0.68
N TYR A 61 14.43 15.54 -0.26
CA TYR A 61 13.33 16.29 -0.90
C TYR A 61 12.95 17.59 -0.16
N GLY A 62 13.78 18.04 0.79
CA GLY A 62 13.56 19.27 1.56
C GLY A 62 12.24 19.30 2.34
N VAL A 63 11.70 20.50 2.54
CA VAL A 63 10.43 20.75 3.23
C VAL A 63 9.55 21.61 2.34
N PRO A 64 8.29 21.22 2.09
CA PRO A 64 7.39 21.98 1.25
C PRO A 64 6.80 23.20 1.97
N ALA A 65 6.18 24.10 1.20
CA ALA A 65 5.45 25.23 1.78
C ALA A 65 4.29 24.74 2.67
N LYS A 66 4.02 25.47 3.76
CA LYS A 66 2.82 25.27 4.58
C LYS A 66 1.59 25.75 3.80
N LYS A 67 0.99 24.84 3.02
CA LYS A 67 -0.23 25.06 2.25
C LYS A 67 -1.43 24.45 2.97
N GLU A 68 -2.50 25.23 3.07
CA GLU A 68 -3.78 24.75 3.59
C GLU A 68 -4.62 24.10 2.49
N ASP A 69 -5.35 23.05 2.84
CA ASP A 69 -6.34 22.38 2.01
C ASP A 69 -7.71 23.08 2.07
N ARG A 70 -8.72 22.46 1.43
CA ARG A 70 -10.10 22.96 1.39
C ARG A 70 -10.79 23.07 2.77
N TYR A 71 -10.23 22.47 3.81
CA TYR A 71 -10.74 22.51 5.18
C TYR A 71 -9.93 23.43 6.11
N GLY A 72 -8.90 24.11 5.58
CA GLY A 72 -7.98 24.91 6.38
C GLY A 72 -7.00 24.07 7.19
N LEU A 73 -6.74 22.83 6.79
CA LEU A 73 -5.74 21.95 7.39
C LEU A 73 -4.47 21.95 6.54
N LEU A 74 -3.30 21.81 7.14
CA LEU A 74 -2.05 21.72 6.38
C LEU A 74 -2.04 20.44 5.53
N GLU A 75 -1.71 20.55 4.24
CA GLU A 75 -1.78 19.44 3.28
C GLU A 75 -0.75 18.34 3.59
N THR A 76 0.53 18.70 3.74
CA THR A 76 1.64 17.75 4.00
C THR A 76 1.97 17.57 5.48
N PHE A 77 1.64 18.54 6.32
CA PHE A 77 2.01 18.51 7.74
C PHE A 77 0.87 17.93 8.56
N GLU A 78 1.18 16.99 9.46
CA GLU A 78 0.18 16.33 10.28
C GLU A 78 -0.20 17.10 11.53
N SER A 79 0.51 18.21 11.80
CA SER A 79 0.17 19.22 12.79
C SER A 79 0.86 20.55 12.45
N SER A 80 0.73 21.56 13.31
CA SER A 80 1.27 22.91 13.04
C SER A 80 2.79 23.05 13.23
N ARG A 81 3.45 22.08 13.88
CA ARG A 81 4.86 22.21 14.33
C ARG A 81 5.58 20.86 14.38
N ILE A 82 6.89 20.88 14.59
CA ILE A 82 7.65 19.68 14.92
C ILE A 82 7.35 19.26 16.37
N HIS A 83 7.05 17.98 16.59
CA HIS A 83 6.74 17.41 17.90
C HIS A 83 7.92 16.63 18.51
N ALA A 84 8.75 16.01 17.67
CA ALA A 84 9.96 15.32 18.13
C ALA A 84 10.90 16.29 18.87
N ALA A 85 11.51 15.82 19.97
CA ALA A 85 12.50 16.58 20.72
C ALA A 85 13.81 16.76 19.94
N ALA A 86 14.18 15.76 19.14
CA ALA A 86 15.35 15.78 18.28
C ALA A 86 15.22 14.72 17.17
N LEU A 87 16.02 14.87 16.11
CA LEU A 87 16.11 13.91 15.01
C LEU A 87 17.52 13.30 14.94
N VAL A 88 17.60 11.97 14.82
CA VAL A 88 18.85 11.20 14.71
C VAL A 88 18.85 10.45 13.37
N VAL A 89 19.88 10.69 12.54
CA VAL A 89 19.98 10.12 11.18
C VAL A 89 21.38 9.59 10.87
N GLY A 90 21.46 8.68 9.89
CA GLY A 90 22.73 8.17 9.37
C GLY A 90 23.50 9.24 8.62
N CYS A 91 22.85 9.87 7.64
CA CYS A 91 23.37 10.92 6.79
C CYS A 91 22.29 11.99 6.61
N HIS A 92 22.71 13.25 6.61
CA HIS A 92 21.86 14.38 6.28
C HIS A 92 22.36 14.98 4.96
N GLY A 93 21.48 15.08 3.96
CA GLY A 93 21.79 15.74 2.70
C GLY A 93 21.97 17.24 2.89
N ASP A 94 23.10 17.80 2.44
CA ASP A 94 23.35 19.24 2.51
C ASP A 94 22.57 20.01 1.43
N GLU A 95 22.18 19.33 0.35
CA GLU A 95 21.37 19.86 -0.75
C GLU A 95 20.04 19.11 -0.84
N THR A 96 18.99 19.82 -1.27
CA THR A 96 17.63 19.29 -1.41
C THR A 96 17.16 19.48 -2.84
N SER A 97 16.51 18.49 -3.43
CA SER A 97 16.02 18.54 -4.81
C SER A 97 14.62 17.95 -4.92
N HIS A 98 13.62 18.84 -4.87
CA HIS A 98 12.23 18.52 -5.13
C HIS A 98 11.47 19.80 -5.52
N TRP A 99 10.56 19.71 -6.49
CA TRP A 99 9.88 20.88 -7.04
C TRP A 99 8.96 21.61 -6.03
N GLU A 100 8.48 20.91 -4.99
CA GLU A 100 7.71 21.51 -3.89
C GLU A 100 8.58 22.10 -2.76
N ALA A 101 9.89 21.81 -2.73
CA ALA A 101 10.74 22.22 -1.62
C ALA A 101 10.95 23.74 -1.59
N VAL A 102 10.65 24.38 -0.46
CA VAL A 102 10.89 25.81 -0.24
C VAL A 102 12.02 26.08 0.74
N GLN A 103 12.41 25.09 1.54
CA GLN A 103 13.54 25.17 2.47
C GLN A 103 14.15 23.80 2.77
N SER A 104 15.38 23.81 3.29
CA SER A 104 16.06 22.60 3.73
C SER A 104 15.46 22.07 5.05
N LEU A 105 15.61 20.77 5.31
CA LEU A 105 15.23 20.17 6.59
C LEU A 105 15.97 20.83 7.76
N SER A 106 17.26 21.10 7.59
CA SER A 106 18.09 21.76 8.62
C SER A 106 17.59 23.16 8.97
N ASP A 107 17.21 23.97 7.97
CA ASP A 107 16.73 25.33 8.22
C ASP A 107 15.35 25.32 8.88
N TRP A 108 14.44 24.46 8.43
CA TRP A 108 13.14 24.28 9.09
C TRP A 108 13.29 23.88 10.57
N MET A 109 14.20 22.94 10.86
CA MET A 109 14.47 22.51 12.23
C MET A 109 15.11 23.62 13.09
N LYS A 110 15.91 24.52 12.50
CA LYS A 110 16.42 25.72 13.21
C LYS A 110 15.28 26.66 13.57
N GLU A 111 14.36 26.92 12.64
CA GLU A 111 13.20 27.79 12.84
C GLU A 111 12.28 27.28 13.97
N GLU A 112 12.03 25.96 14.00
CA GLU A 112 11.20 25.31 15.02
C GLU A 112 11.98 25.03 16.32
N GLY A 113 13.28 25.34 16.38
CA GLY A 113 14.10 25.18 17.58
C GLY A 113 14.43 23.72 17.95
N VAL A 114 14.45 22.81 16.97
CA VAL A 114 14.67 21.37 17.14
C VAL A 114 16.08 20.97 16.67
N PRO A 115 16.89 20.31 17.50
CA PRO A 115 18.20 19.81 17.10
C PRO A 115 18.13 18.52 16.28
N GLY A 116 19.05 18.39 15.32
CA GLY A 116 19.30 17.16 14.56
C GLY A 116 20.75 16.69 14.70
N ILE A 117 20.99 15.39 14.70
CA ILE A 117 22.33 14.81 14.70
C ILE A 117 22.49 13.79 13.56
N SER A 118 23.48 14.01 12.70
CA SER A 118 23.84 13.15 11.56
C SER A 118 25.17 12.46 11.79
N GLY A 119 25.49 11.46 10.96
CA GLY A 119 26.71 10.65 11.09
C GLY A 119 26.61 9.60 12.19
N ILE A 120 25.39 9.23 12.60
CA ILE A 120 25.15 8.23 13.64
C ILE A 120 24.92 6.88 12.99
N ASP A 121 25.53 5.81 13.52
CA ASP A 121 25.16 4.45 13.14
C ASP A 121 23.76 4.13 13.71
N THR A 122 22.72 4.51 12.97
CA THR A 122 21.33 4.33 13.35
C THR A 122 20.95 2.86 13.43
N ARG A 123 21.66 1.97 12.71
CA ARG A 123 21.48 0.52 12.82
C ARG A 123 21.98 0.00 14.16
N ALA A 124 23.17 0.40 14.60
CA ALA A 124 23.68 0.04 15.91
C ALA A 124 22.77 0.55 17.03
N LEU A 125 22.32 1.81 16.95
CA LEU A 125 21.38 2.40 17.89
C LEU A 125 20.05 1.62 17.94
N THR A 126 19.48 1.30 16.77
CA THR A 126 18.24 0.51 16.66
C THR A 126 18.37 -0.86 17.33
N LYS A 127 19.52 -1.54 17.16
CA LYS A 127 19.78 -2.81 17.83
C LYS A 127 19.81 -2.66 19.36
N ILE A 128 20.45 -1.62 19.87
CA ILE A 128 20.50 -1.33 21.32
C ILE A 128 19.07 -1.16 21.86
N ILE A 129 18.24 -0.34 21.20
CA ILE A 129 16.85 -0.11 21.63
C ILE A 129 16.04 -1.40 21.55
N ARG A 130 16.20 -2.21 20.50
CA ARG A 130 15.49 -3.50 20.38
C ARG A 130 15.89 -4.51 21.46
N GLU A 131 17.16 -4.53 21.84
CA GLU A 131 17.71 -5.45 22.85
C GLU A 131 17.36 -5.02 24.28
N ARG A 132 17.43 -3.73 24.59
CA ARG A 132 17.24 -3.19 25.95
C ARG A 132 15.84 -2.65 26.22
N GLY A 133 15.06 -2.43 25.17
CA GLY A 133 13.80 -1.68 25.22
C GLY A 133 14.03 -0.18 25.04
N THR A 134 12.96 0.59 25.14
CA THR A 134 13.02 2.05 24.97
C THR A 134 13.89 2.68 26.07
N LEU A 135 14.85 3.51 25.67
CA LEU A 135 15.86 4.11 26.56
C LEU A 135 15.66 5.62 26.65
N LEU A 136 16.02 6.20 27.79
CA LEU A 136 16.20 7.64 27.89
C LEU A 136 17.50 8.06 27.21
N GLY A 137 17.43 9.18 26.50
CA GLY A 137 18.55 9.77 25.80
C GLY A 137 18.57 11.29 25.90
N ARG A 138 19.68 11.87 25.49
CA ARG A 138 19.80 13.32 25.31
C ARG A 138 20.75 13.64 24.17
N VAL A 139 20.33 14.57 23.31
CA VAL A 139 21.20 15.21 22.34
C VAL A 139 21.89 16.39 23.02
N GLU A 140 23.21 16.42 22.96
CA GLU A 140 24.04 17.48 23.55
C GLU A 140 24.88 18.17 22.48
N VAL A 141 24.81 19.50 22.43
CA VAL A 141 25.65 20.30 21.54
C VAL A 141 27.02 20.55 22.19
N VAL A 142 28.08 20.19 21.48
CA VAL A 142 29.46 20.36 21.93
C VAL A 142 29.99 21.71 21.45
N THR A 143 30.14 22.68 22.36
CA THR A 143 30.75 23.99 22.08
C THR A 143 32.08 24.16 22.82
N LYS A 144 33.00 24.97 22.26
CA LYS A 144 34.34 25.24 22.85
C LYS A 144 34.30 25.87 24.26
N GLY A 145 33.13 26.31 24.72
CA GLY A 145 32.91 26.93 26.05
C GLY A 145 32.06 26.10 27.02
N GLY A 146 31.74 24.83 26.72
CA GLY A 146 31.08 23.94 27.68
C GLY A 146 29.55 23.89 27.61
N GLY A 147 28.95 24.14 26.44
CA GLY A 147 27.73 23.48 25.95
C GLY A 147 26.63 24.38 25.39
N GLY A 148 25.72 23.79 24.61
CA GLY A 148 24.55 24.46 24.04
C GLY A 148 23.46 24.79 25.06
N GLU A 149 22.52 25.64 24.69
CA GLU A 149 21.33 25.98 25.49
C GLU A 149 20.42 24.75 25.67
N GLY A 150 19.75 24.61 26.82
CA GLY A 150 18.80 23.51 27.10
C GLY A 150 19.25 22.52 28.19
N GLU A 151 18.30 21.71 28.66
CA GLU A 151 18.49 20.73 29.73
C GLU A 151 19.49 19.64 29.35
N ARG A 152 20.35 19.28 30.30
CA ARG A 152 21.31 18.17 30.15
C ARG A 152 20.91 16.96 30.96
N GLU A 153 19.90 17.02 31.81
CA GLU A 153 19.49 15.83 32.57
C GLU A 153 18.65 14.91 31.71
N PHE A 154 18.71 13.61 31.97
CA PHE A 154 17.76 12.68 31.36
C PHE A 154 16.37 13.01 31.88
N TRP A 155 15.40 13.02 30.99
CA TRP A 155 14.01 13.29 31.31
C TRP A 155 13.11 12.28 30.61
N ASP A 156 12.20 11.69 31.39
CA ASP A 156 11.23 10.71 30.90
C ASP A 156 9.91 11.41 30.57
N PRO A 157 9.58 11.59 29.27
CA PRO A 157 8.36 12.26 28.86
C PRO A 157 7.08 11.50 29.26
N ASN A 158 7.16 10.19 29.53
CA ASN A 158 5.99 9.39 29.92
C ASN A 158 5.51 9.66 31.35
N LYS A 159 6.27 10.42 32.15
CA LYS A 159 5.88 10.81 33.52
C LYS A 159 4.95 12.02 33.57
N VAL A 160 4.63 12.61 32.43
CA VAL A 160 3.69 13.74 32.31
C VAL A 160 2.59 13.40 31.31
N ASN A 161 1.46 14.11 31.41
CA ASN A 161 0.37 13.97 30.45
C ASN A 161 0.74 14.71 29.14
N LEU A 162 1.39 14.00 28.21
CA LEU A 162 1.79 14.54 26.90
C LEU A 162 0.59 14.93 26.03
N THR A 163 -0.52 14.18 26.13
CA THR A 163 -1.78 14.52 25.45
C THR A 163 -2.26 15.91 25.81
N ALA A 164 -2.19 16.30 27.09
CA ALA A 164 -2.57 17.64 27.52
C ALA A 164 -1.70 18.75 26.93
N ILE A 165 -0.46 18.45 26.52
CA ILE A 165 0.43 19.38 25.83
C ILE A 165 -0.06 19.59 24.39
N VAL A 166 -0.29 18.51 23.65
CA VAL A 166 -0.56 18.54 22.20
C VAL A 166 -2.02 18.80 21.84
N SER A 167 -2.96 18.42 22.70
CA SER A 167 -4.40 18.57 22.45
C SER A 167 -4.80 20.03 22.25
N CYS A 168 -5.76 20.28 21.36
CA CYS A 168 -6.37 21.58 21.18
C CYS A 168 -6.91 22.13 22.51
N LYS A 169 -6.85 23.46 22.67
CA LYS A 169 -7.28 24.13 23.91
C LYS A 169 -8.72 24.63 23.85
N VAL A 170 -9.23 24.85 22.64
CA VAL A 170 -10.56 25.38 22.39
C VAL A 170 -11.22 24.53 21.30
N PRO A 171 -12.49 24.14 21.48
CA PRO A 171 -13.22 23.42 20.45
C PRO A 171 -13.25 24.19 19.12
N ARG A 172 -13.14 23.47 18.00
CA ARG A 172 -13.26 24.02 16.65
C ARG A 172 -14.12 23.14 15.77
N VAL A 173 -14.77 23.72 14.76
CA VAL A 173 -15.57 22.99 13.78
C VAL A 173 -14.81 22.92 12.47
N ILE A 174 -14.72 21.71 11.91
CA ILE A 174 -14.12 21.41 10.61
C ILE A 174 -15.23 20.86 9.71
N ASN A 175 -15.21 21.26 8.43
CA ASN A 175 -16.24 20.93 7.45
C ASN A 175 -17.67 21.26 7.95
N PRO A 176 -18.01 22.54 8.19
CA PRO A 176 -19.30 22.93 8.77
C PRO A 176 -20.52 22.50 7.93
N GLY A 177 -20.33 22.22 6.64
CA GLY A 177 -21.37 21.74 5.72
C GLY A 177 -21.56 20.22 5.67
N GLY A 178 -20.82 19.45 6.49
CA GLY A 178 -20.97 18.00 6.59
C GLY A 178 -22.36 17.57 7.09
N THR A 179 -22.79 16.38 6.67
CA THR A 179 -24.15 15.86 6.91
C THR A 179 -24.27 15.04 8.19
N VAL A 180 -23.15 14.48 8.67
CA VAL A 180 -23.05 13.66 9.88
C VAL A 180 -22.23 14.40 10.94
N SER A 181 -22.79 14.60 12.12
CA SER A 181 -22.17 15.35 13.22
C SER A 181 -21.28 14.44 14.06
N VAL A 182 -19.95 14.59 13.95
CA VAL A 182 -18.97 13.79 14.68
C VAL A 182 -18.26 14.65 15.73
N VAL A 183 -18.20 14.17 16.98
CA VAL A 183 -17.29 14.74 17.98
C VAL A 183 -15.96 14.00 17.90
N ALA A 184 -14.88 14.73 17.62
CA ALA A 184 -13.52 14.19 17.61
C ALA A 184 -12.79 14.64 18.87
N VAL A 185 -12.40 13.69 19.73
CA VAL A 185 -11.60 13.97 20.93
C VAL A 185 -10.14 14.03 20.54
N ASP A 186 -9.54 15.21 20.71
CA ASP A 186 -8.16 15.47 20.35
C ASP A 186 -7.20 14.96 21.42
N CYS A 187 -6.68 13.76 21.24
CA CYS A 187 -5.61 13.21 22.07
C CYS A 187 -4.20 13.56 21.55
N GLY A 188 -4.09 14.40 20.52
CA GLY A 188 -2.92 14.57 19.66
C GLY A 188 -3.24 14.20 18.21
N ILE A 189 -4.39 14.68 17.72
CA ILE A 189 -4.93 14.30 16.42
C ILE A 189 -4.01 14.71 15.28
N LYS A 190 -3.83 13.80 14.33
CA LYS A 190 -3.19 14.10 13.05
C LYS A 190 -4.16 14.75 12.08
N ASN A 191 -3.67 15.73 11.31
CA ASN A 191 -4.50 16.43 10.32
C ASN A 191 -5.15 15.46 9.32
N ASN A 192 -4.49 14.37 8.91
CA ASN A 192 -5.14 13.45 7.96
C ASN A 192 -6.36 12.72 8.55
N GLN A 193 -6.44 12.48 9.87
CA GLN A 193 -7.66 11.90 10.46
C GLN A 193 -8.86 12.83 10.27
N LEU A 194 -8.63 14.14 10.37
CA LEU A 194 -9.65 15.16 10.15
C LEU A 194 -10.03 15.28 8.67
N ARG A 195 -9.04 15.19 7.76
CA ARG A 195 -9.28 15.15 6.31
C ARG A 195 -10.12 13.93 5.92
N CYS A 196 -9.72 12.73 6.33
CA CYS A 196 -10.45 11.49 6.03
C CYS A 196 -11.91 11.55 6.52
N LEU A 197 -12.14 12.00 7.77
CA LEU A 197 -13.51 12.18 8.29
C LEU A 197 -14.31 13.19 7.47
N ALA A 198 -13.71 14.34 7.13
CA ALA A 198 -14.37 15.39 6.37
C ALA A 198 -14.71 14.95 4.93
N ASP A 199 -13.81 14.19 4.29
CA ASP A 199 -13.98 13.62 2.95
C ASP A 199 -15.08 12.56 2.89
N CYS A 200 -15.30 11.86 4.01
CA CYS A 200 -16.44 10.98 4.21
C CYS A 200 -17.75 11.75 4.51
N GLY A 201 -17.74 13.09 4.52
CA GLY A 201 -18.91 13.94 4.73
C GLY A 201 -19.19 14.33 6.19
N ALA A 202 -18.26 14.10 7.12
CA ALA A 202 -18.43 14.48 8.52
C ALA A 202 -18.37 16.00 8.73
N ARG A 203 -19.29 16.53 9.53
CA ARG A 203 -19.13 17.80 10.23
C ARG A 203 -18.47 17.51 11.57
N ILE A 204 -17.23 17.94 11.73
CA ILE A 204 -16.40 17.51 12.86
C ILE A 204 -16.33 18.63 13.90
N LYS A 205 -16.76 18.34 15.12
CA LYS A 205 -16.48 19.17 16.30
C LYS A 205 -15.25 18.59 16.99
N LEU A 206 -14.09 19.17 16.73
CA LEU A 206 -12.84 18.83 17.42
C LEU A 206 -12.86 19.43 18.82
N VAL A 207 -12.62 18.61 19.84
CA VAL A 207 -12.67 19.02 21.25
C VAL A 207 -11.40 18.61 22.00
N PRO A 208 -11.03 19.32 23.09
CA PRO A 208 -9.90 18.93 23.93
C PRO A 208 -10.02 17.50 24.48
N TRP A 209 -8.88 16.88 24.80
CA TRP A 209 -8.81 15.51 25.34
C TRP A 209 -9.69 15.29 26.60
N ASN A 210 -9.84 16.34 27.40
CA ASN A 210 -10.63 16.39 28.62
C ASN A 210 -11.96 17.13 28.42
N HIS A 211 -12.53 17.11 27.21
CA HIS A 211 -13.89 17.61 26.99
C HIS A 211 -14.94 16.64 27.56
N ASP A 212 -16.06 17.17 28.02
CA ASP A 212 -17.20 16.36 28.46
C ASP A 212 -18.17 16.06 27.31
N PHE A 213 -17.79 15.07 26.50
CA PHE A 213 -18.61 14.59 25.39
C PHE A 213 -19.87 13.81 25.82
N THR A 214 -20.02 13.46 27.11
CA THR A 214 -21.24 12.79 27.60
C THR A 214 -22.45 13.73 27.64
N SER A 215 -22.19 15.04 27.63
CA SER A 215 -23.20 16.09 27.67
C SER A 215 -23.63 16.59 26.27
N GLU A 216 -22.93 16.14 25.22
CA GLU A 216 -23.19 16.57 23.84
C GLU A 216 -24.49 15.97 23.31
N LYS A 217 -25.31 16.81 22.66
CA LYS A 217 -26.60 16.40 22.08
C LYS A 217 -26.53 16.47 20.55
N GLY A 218 -27.26 15.58 19.89
CA GLY A 218 -27.31 15.56 18.42
C GLY A 218 -25.96 15.20 17.78
N ILE A 219 -25.22 14.31 18.45
CA ILE A 219 -24.01 13.72 17.93
C ILE A 219 -24.37 12.40 17.23
N ASP A 220 -23.83 12.19 16.04
CA ASP A 220 -24.07 11.02 15.22
C ASP A 220 -22.93 10.00 15.35
N GLY A 221 -21.79 10.41 15.93
CA GLY A 221 -20.64 9.54 16.20
C GLY A 221 -19.59 10.20 17.10
N LEU A 222 -18.82 9.35 17.79
CA LEU A 222 -17.68 9.75 18.62
C LEU A 222 -16.38 9.16 18.04
N PHE A 223 -15.41 10.02 17.79
CA PHE A 223 -14.10 9.65 17.28
C PHE A 223 -13.01 9.96 18.33
N LEU A 224 -12.11 9.00 18.57
CA LEU A 224 -10.99 9.14 19.51
C LEU A 224 -9.69 9.07 18.71
N SER A 225 -8.92 10.16 18.69
CA SER A 225 -7.72 10.26 17.85
C SER A 225 -6.53 9.48 18.39
N ASN A 226 -5.44 9.49 17.61
CA ASN A 226 -4.11 9.13 18.09
C ASN A 226 -3.59 10.13 19.14
N GLY A 227 -2.44 9.83 19.74
CA GLY A 227 -1.81 10.70 20.73
C GLY A 227 -0.51 10.15 21.34
N PRO A 228 0.30 11.01 21.97
CA PRO A 228 1.53 10.62 22.67
C PRO A 228 1.27 10.16 24.11
N GLY A 229 2.25 9.44 24.66
CA GLY A 229 2.36 9.17 26.10
C GLY A 229 1.65 7.91 26.59
N ASP A 230 1.52 7.80 27.91
CA ASP A 230 0.91 6.66 28.59
C ASP A 230 -0.63 6.84 28.70
N PRO A 231 -1.44 5.92 28.13
CA PRO A 231 -2.90 5.97 28.26
C PRO A 231 -3.40 6.03 29.71
N ALA A 232 -2.66 5.48 30.67
CA ALA A 232 -3.01 5.53 32.09
C ALA A 232 -3.06 6.95 32.67
N MET A 233 -2.45 7.94 32.01
CA MET A 233 -2.53 9.35 32.40
C MET A 233 -3.89 9.99 32.07
N LEU A 234 -4.72 9.36 31.23
CA LEU A 234 -5.96 9.92 30.69
C LEU A 234 -7.22 9.40 31.40
N THR A 235 -7.13 9.28 32.73
CA THR A 235 -8.20 8.75 33.58
C THR A 235 -9.55 9.47 33.42
N GLU A 236 -9.53 10.79 33.22
CA GLU A 236 -10.73 11.61 33.00
C GLU A 236 -11.46 11.20 31.71
N THR A 237 -10.72 11.07 30.61
CA THR A 237 -11.25 10.65 29.30
C THR A 237 -11.79 9.22 29.36
N VAL A 238 -11.05 8.29 30.00
CA VAL A 238 -11.49 6.90 30.20
C VAL A 238 -12.78 6.85 31.02
N SER A 239 -12.88 7.62 32.10
CA SER A 239 -14.08 7.68 32.94
C SER A 239 -15.29 8.19 32.15
N ARG A 240 -15.10 9.19 31.29
CA ARG A 240 -16.16 9.70 30.42
C ARG A 240 -16.56 8.72 29.34
N LEU A 241 -15.60 8.03 28.75
CA LEU A 241 -15.88 7.01 27.74
C LEU A 241 -16.67 5.86 28.35
N LYS A 242 -16.34 5.43 29.57
CA LYS A 242 -17.12 4.45 30.32
C LYS A 242 -18.55 4.91 30.56
N ALA A 243 -18.74 6.18 30.96
CA ALA A 243 -20.07 6.76 31.13
C ALA A 243 -20.84 6.82 29.80
N TYR A 244 -20.18 7.24 28.72
CA TYR A 244 -20.72 7.34 27.38
C TYR A 244 -21.21 6.00 26.82
N LEU A 245 -20.40 4.95 26.97
CA LEU A 245 -20.76 3.58 26.56
C LEU A 245 -21.89 2.97 27.40
N SER A 246 -22.20 3.56 28.56
CA SER A 246 -23.31 3.14 29.42
C SER A 246 -24.61 3.90 29.14
N LEU A 247 -24.60 4.88 28.24
CA LEU A 247 -25.81 5.60 27.85
C LEU A 247 -26.74 4.66 27.03
N PRO A 248 -28.07 4.83 27.14
CA PRO A 248 -28.98 4.17 26.21
C PRO A 248 -28.80 4.79 24.82
N HIS A 249 -28.88 3.95 23.78
CA HIS A 249 -28.83 4.39 22.38
C HIS A 249 -27.59 5.25 22.04
N THR A 250 -26.41 4.73 22.34
CA THR A 250 -25.15 5.47 22.14
C THR A 250 -24.70 5.45 20.67
N PRO A 251 -24.30 6.60 20.10
CA PRO A 251 -23.76 6.68 18.75
C PRO A 251 -22.49 5.84 18.55
N PRO A 252 -22.17 5.45 17.30
CA PRO A 252 -20.95 4.75 16.93
C PRO A 252 -19.67 5.36 17.52
N VAL A 253 -18.72 4.50 17.86
CA VAL A 253 -17.42 4.88 18.43
C VAL A 253 -16.30 4.30 17.57
N PHE A 254 -15.38 5.16 17.14
CA PHE A 254 -14.16 4.74 16.45
C PHE A 254 -12.92 5.32 17.14
N GLY A 255 -11.98 4.45 17.55
CA GLY A 255 -10.71 4.85 18.16
C GLY A 255 -9.49 4.45 17.34
N ILE A 256 -8.50 5.35 17.26
CA ILE A 256 -7.23 5.11 16.56
C ILE A 256 -6.06 5.27 17.53
N CYS A 257 -5.14 4.30 17.57
CA CYS A 257 -3.91 4.34 18.37
C CYS A 257 -4.16 4.63 19.86
N MET A 258 -3.95 5.87 20.34
CA MET A 258 -4.35 6.28 21.69
C MET A 258 -5.85 6.07 21.93
N GLY A 259 -6.71 6.37 20.95
CA GLY A 259 -8.15 6.10 21.03
C GLY A 259 -8.47 4.61 21.19
N HIS A 260 -7.67 3.72 20.59
CA HIS A 260 -7.79 2.28 20.79
C HIS A 260 -7.45 1.86 22.22
N ALA A 261 -6.37 2.39 22.77
CA ALA A 261 -6.01 2.18 24.18
C ALA A 261 -7.10 2.70 25.14
N LEU A 262 -7.59 3.92 24.92
CA LEU A 262 -8.63 4.53 25.77
C LEU A 262 -9.94 3.74 25.75
N LEU A 263 -10.39 3.31 24.57
CA LEU A 263 -11.57 2.47 24.44
C LEU A 263 -11.39 1.14 25.18
N SER A 264 -10.23 0.51 25.02
CA SER A 264 -9.90 -0.75 25.67
C SER A 264 -9.89 -0.63 27.20
N GLN A 265 -9.32 0.45 27.75
CA GLN A 265 -9.37 0.71 29.19
C GLN A 265 -10.79 0.97 29.70
N ALA A 266 -11.60 1.72 28.92
CA ALA A 266 -12.98 2.04 29.31
C ALA A 266 -13.86 0.78 29.44
N ILE A 267 -13.58 -0.26 28.64
CA ILE A 267 -14.27 -1.55 28.69
C ILE A 267 -13.63 -2.55 29.67
N GLY A 268 -12.58 -2.14 30.39
CA GLY A 268 -11.94 -2.92 31.44
C GLY A 268 -10.76 -3.78 31.00
N ALA A 269 -10.27 -3.63 29.77
CA ALA A 269 -9.07 -4.33 29.31
C ALA A 269 -7.79 -3.72 29.88
N SER A 270 -6.80 -4.56 30.11
CA SER A 270 -5.45 -4.19 30.57
C SER A 270 -4.59 -3.71 29.40
N ILE A 271 -3.73 -2.74 29.68
CA ILE A 271 -2.73 -2.21 28.75
C ILE A 271 -1.35 -2.40 29.35
N PHE A 272 -0.38 -2.77 28.51
CA PHE A 272 1.02 -2.91 28.92
C PHE A 272 1.95 -2.10 28.01
N LYS A 273 3.06 -1.61 28.58
CA LYS A 273 4.13 -0.98 27.82
C LYS A 273 4.92 -2.05 27.07
N MET A 274 5.03 -1.89 25.76
CA MET A 274 5.82 -2.76 24.90
C MET A 274 7.31 -2.51 25.12
N LYS A 275 8.14 -3.50 24.79
CA LYS A 275 9.60 -3.39 24.95
C LYS A 275 10.17 -2.19 24.18
N TYR A 276 9.87 -2.10 22.89
CA TYR A 276 10.35 -1.03 21.99
C TYR A 276 9.24 -0.49 21.06
N GLY A 277 7.99 -0.95 21.22
CA GLY A 277 6.82 -0.53 20.44
C GLY A 277 6.86 -0.91 18.96
N ASN A 278 5.74 -0.68 18.26
CA ASN A 278 5.66 -0.81 16.81
C ASN A 278 5.69 0.57 16.17
N ARG A 279 6.73 0.81 15.34
CA ARG A 279 7.03 2.11 14.75
C ARG A 279 7.56 1.94 13.33
N GLY A 280 6.71 2.18 12.33
CA GLY A 280 7.07 1.91 10.93
C GLY A 280 5.90 2.06 9.97
N HIS A 281 6.21 2.00 8.67
CA HIS A 281 5.22 2.03 7.58
C HIS A 281 5.02 0.63 6.95
N ASN A 282 5.60 -0.40 7.58
CA ASN A 282 5.68 -1.75 7.05
C ASN A 282 5.17 -2.81 8.04
N GLN A 283 4.24 -2.44 8.93
CA GLN A 283 3.73 -3.35 9.96
C GLN A 283 2.57 -4.20 9.41
N PRO A 284 2.71 -5.54 9.33
CA PRO A 284 1.67 -6.42 8.82
C PRO A 284 0.59 -6.67 9.87
N CYS A 285 -0.65 -6.38 9.52
CA CYS A 285 -1.83 -6.62 10.34
C CYS A 285 -2.75 -7.65 9.67
N LEU A 286 -3.02 -8.75 10.36
CA LEU A 286 -3.97 -9.78 9.95
C LEU A 286 -5.36 -9.41 10.45
N HIS A 287 -6.33 -9.40 9.56
CA HIS A 287 -7.74 -9.32 9.92
C HIS A 287 -8.26 -10.70 10.35
N ASP A 288 -8.80 -10.80 11.56
CA ASP A 288 -9.11 -12.07 12.21
C ASP A 288 -10.14 -12.90 11.43
N ASP A 289 -11.21 -12.27 10.96
CA ASP A 289 -12.33 -12.97 10.31
C ASP A 289 -12.04 -13.39 8.86
N SER A 290 -11.23 -12.63 8.13
CA SER A 290 -10.95 -12.89 6.70
C SER A 290 -9.61 -13.58 6.45
N GLY A 291 -8.68 -13.53 7.41
CA GLY A 291 -7.30 -13.96 7.22
C GLY A 291 -6.47 -13.08 6.29
N ARG A 292 -7.00 -11.94 5.82
CA ARG A 292 -6.27 -11.00 4.97
C ARG A 292 -5.21 -10.24 5.76
N CYS A 293 -4.07 -10.01 5.13
CA CYS A 293 -2.96 -9.22 5.65
C CYS A 293 -2.90 -7.86 4.96
N PHE A 294 -2.74 -6.81 5.77
CA PHE A 294 -2.58 -5.42 5.32
C PHE A 294 -1.28 -4.86 5.87
N ILE A 295 -0.63 -3.98 5.11
CA ILE A 295 0.54 -3.24 5.59
C ILE A 295 0.06 -1.92 6.17
N THR A 296 0.48 -1.62 7.39
CA THR A 296 -0.03 -0.48 8.16
C THR A 296 1.09 0.43 8.65
N THR A 297 0.75 1.71 8.83
CA THR A 297 1.56 2.66 9.60
C THR A 297 1.25 2.55 11.08
N GLN A 298 2.29 2.43 11.90
CA GLN A 298 2.15 2.35 13.35
C GLN A 298 3.16 3.26 14.05
N ASN A 299 2.73 3.84 15.16
CA ASN A 299 3.58 4.61 16.06
C ASN A 299 3.06 4.54 17.51
N HIS A 300 3.25 3.39 18.18
CA HIS A 300 2.81 3.22 19.56
C HIS A 300 3.80 2.40 20.39
N GLY A 301 3.83 2.70 21.70
CA GLY A 301 4.67 2.01 22.69
C GLY A 301 3.87 1.16 23.69
N PHE A 302 2.56 1.10 23.55
CA PHE A 302 1.64 0.39 24.44
C PHE A 302 0.73 -0.51 23.62
N ALA A 303 0.30 -1.63 24.19
CA ALA A 303 -0.61 -2.58 23.55
C ALA A 303 -1.65 -3.13 24.53
N VAL A 304 -2.75 -3.62 23.98
CA VAL A 304 -3.86 -4.20 24.75
C VAL A 304 -3.64 -5.68 24.99
N ASP A 305 -3.86 -6.13 26.23
CA ASP A 305 -3.87 -7.54 26.58
C ASP A 305 -5.22 -8.17 26.24
N VAL A 306 -5.26 -8.93 25.14
CA VAL A 306 -6.49 -9.58 24.64
C VAL A 306 -7.09 -10.57 25.63
N THR A 307 -6.32 -11.10 26.58
CA THR A 307 -6.83 -12.06 27.59
C THR A 307 -7.74 -11.40 28.62
N SER A 308 -7.67 -10.07 28.71
CA SER A 308 -8.49 -9.25 29.60
C SER A 308 -9.78 -8.71 28.95
N LEU A 309 -10.00 -8.99 27.65
CA LEU A 309 -11.21 -8.57 26.96
C LEU A 309 -12.44 -9.30 27.48
N SER A 310 -13.54 -8.56 27.63
CA SER A 310 -14.82 -9.15 28.01
C SER A 310 -15.44 -9.96 26.87
N SER A 311 -16.43 -10.80 27.18
CA SER A 311 -17.09 -11.68 26.21
C SER A 311 -17.85 -10.94 25.10
N ASP A 312 -18.12 -9.64 25.26
CA ASP A 312 -18.87 -8.85 24.30
C ASP A 312 -17.99 -8.27 23.18
N TRP A 313 -16.66 -8.39 23.33
CA TRP A 313 -15.67 -7.89 22.38
C TRP A 313 -14.94 -9.03 21.68
N SER A 314 -14.32 -8.70 20.55
CA SER A 314 -13.48 -9.62 19.78
C SER A 314 -12.25 -8.88 19.27
N VAL A 315 -11.18 -9.62 19.08
CA VAL A 315 -10.02 -9.15 18.31
C VAL A 315 -10.48 -8.88 16.88
N LEU A 316 -10.06 -7.75 16.33
CA LEU A 316 -10.35 -7.37 14.94
C LEU A 316 -9.11 -7.53 14.06
N PHE A 317 -7.97 -7.02 14.54
CA PHE A 317 -6.68 -7.16 13.88
C PHE A 317 -5.62 -7.66 14.85
N THR A 318 -4.66 -8.43 14.32
CA THR A 318 -3.49 -8.94 15.04
C THR A 318 -2.21 -8.66 14.25
N ASN A 319 -1.16 -8.23 14.92
CA ASN A 319 0.15 -8.03 14.29
C ASN A 319 0.74 -9.38 13.88
N ALA A 320 1.12 -9.54 12.61
CA ALA A 320 1.63 -10.81 12.10
C ALA A 320 3.06 -11.12 12.59
N ASN A 321 3.83 -10.11 13.03
CA ASN A 321 5.22 -10.27 13.46
C ASN A 321 5.33 -10.70 14.94
N ASP A 322 4.53 -10.09 15.82
CA ASP A 322 4.68 -10.28 17.28
C ASP A 322 3.40 -10.76 17.99
N GLY A 323 2.29 -10.89 17.27
CA GLY A 323 1.01 -11.36 17.81
C GLY A 323 0.29 -10.35 18.72
N THR A 324 0.75 -9.10 18.78
CA THR A 324 0.08 -8.06 19.57
C THR A 324 -1.26 -7.64 18.97
N ASN A 325 -2.15 -7.12 19.81
CA ASN A 325 -3.45 -6.66 19.36
C ASN A 325 -3.33 -5.39 18.52
N GLU A 326 -4.00 -5.40 17.37
CA GLU A 326 -4.01 -4.28 16.42
C GLU A 326 -5.41 -3.68 16.22
N GLY A 327 -6.41 -4.21 16.92
CA GLY A 327 -7.76 -3.69 16.90
C GLY A 327 -8.74 -4.59 17.64
N ILE A 328 -9.85 -3.98 18.06
CA ILE A 328 -10.98 -4.66 18.70
C ILE A 328 -12.30 -4.17 18.11
N VAL A 329 -13.30 -5.03 18.15
CA VAL A 329 -14.66 -4.74 17.70
C VAL A 329 -15.68 -5.31 18.68
N HIS A 330 -16.74 -4.56 18.95
CA HIS A 330 -17.86 -5.05 19.72
C HIS A 330 -18.71 -6.01 18.87
N LYS A 331 -19.20 -7.10 19.46
CA LYS A 331 -19.94 -8.14 18.71
C LYS A 331 -21.27 -7.66 18.12
N THR A 332 -21.99 -6.79 18.83
CA THR A 332 -23.30 -6.27 18.42
C THR A 332 -23.37 -4.74 18.24
N MET A 333 -22.68 -3.96 19.07
CA MET A 333 -22.71 -2.50 19.05
C MET A 333 -21.77 -1.90 17.99
N PRO A 334 -22.01 -0.66 17.52
CA PRO A 334 -21.21 0.01 16.49
C PRO A 334 -19.90 0.59 17.04
N TYR A 335 -19.16 -0.19 17.81
CA TYR A 335 -17.91 0.24 18.43
C TYR A 335 -16.74 -0.59 17.92
N PHE A 336 -15.70 0.09 17.48
CA PHE A 336 -14.46 -0.55 17.09
C PHE A 336 -13.28 0.40 17.27
N SER A 337 -12.09 -0.15 17.31
CA SER A 337 -10.87 0.63 17.31
C SER A 337 -9.71 -0.14 16.70
N VAL A 338 -8.74 0.60 16.19
CA VAL A 338 -7.52 0.06 15.59
C VAL A 338 -6.29 0.71 16.21
N GLN A 339 -5.25 -0.07 16.42
CA GLN A 339 -4.01 0.37 17.06
C GLN A 339 -3.08 1.08 16.07
N PHE A 340 -3.13 0.69 14.79
CA PHE A 340 -2.46 1.35 13.68
C PHE A 340 -3.18 2.62 13.21
N HIS A 341 -2.55 3.34 12.27
CA HIS A 341 -3.01 4.61 11.73
C HIS A 341 -3.57 4.41 10.30
N PRO A 342 -4.88 4.14 10.12
CA PRO A 342 -5.47 3.99 8.79
C PRO A 342 -5.41 5.26 7.95
N GLU A 343 -5.24 6.43 8.57
CA GLU A 343 -5.01 7.68 7.87
C GLU A 343 -3.59 7.79 7.28
N ALA A 344 -2.65 6.91 7.68
CA ALA A 344 -1.26 6.95 7.22
C ALA A 344 -0.63 8.36 7.34
N MET A 345 0.00 8.90 6.28
CA MET A 345 0.70 10.20 6.32
C MET A 345 1.68 10.31 7.50
N ALA A 346 2.81 9.60 7.48
CA ALA A 346 3.37 8.86 6.34
C ALA A 346 2.98 7.38 6.26
N GLY A 347 3.28 6.74 5.13
CA GLY A 347 3.10 5.31 4.88
C GLY A 347 1.81 4.92 4.13
N PRO A 348 1.48 3.62 4.09
CA PRO A 348 0.45 3.07 3.21
C PRO A 348 -0.98 3.36 3.67
N GLN A 349 -1.87 3.67 2.72
CA GLN A 349 -3.28 4.03 2.94
C GLN A 349 -4.23 2.82 2.77
N ASP A 350 -3.73 1.59 2.91
CA ASP A 350 -4.44 0.35 2.57
C ASP A 350 -5.76 0.15 3.35
N LEU A 351 -5.90 0.81 4.51
CA LEU A 351 -7.05 0.70 5.41
C LEU A 351 -7.76 2.04 5.66
N GLU A 352 -7.51 3.07 4.83
CA GLU A 352 -8.19 4.37 4.95
C GLU A 352 -9.73 4.24 4.86
N GLY A 353 -10.24 3.22 4.16
CA GLY A 353 -11.67 2.93 4.07
C GLY A 353 -12.38 2.63 5.40
N LEU A 354 -11.63 2.40 6.51
CA LEU A 354 -12.24 2.31 7.85
C LEU A 354 -12.95 3.60 8.28
N PHE A 355 -12.54 4.77 7.78
CA PHE A 355 -13.26 6.03 8.00
C PHE A 355 -14.65 6.01 7.32
N ASN A 356 -14.75 5.46 6.10
CA ASN A 356 -16.02 5.28 5.42
C ASN A 356 -16.95 4.34 6.19
N VAL A 357 -16.41 3.24 6.73
CA VAL A 357 -17.18 2.30 7.57
C VAL A 357 -17.74 2.99 8.81
N PHE A 358 -16.92 3.78 9.50
CA PHE A 358 -17.37 4.55 10.66
C PHE A 358 -18.47 5.56 10.30
N LEU A 359 -18.28 6.34 9.23
CA LEU A 359 -19.26 7.34 8.82
C LEU A 359 -20.57 6.74 8.34
N ARG A 360 -20.51 5.58 7.66
CA ARG A 360 -21.72 4.82 7.30
C ARG A 360 -22.48 4.38 8.55
N ALA A 361 -21.80 3.84 9.56
CA ALA A 361 -22.44 3.49 10.82
C ALA A 361 -23.10 4.71 11.49
N CYS A 362 -22.46 5.88 11.45
CA CYS A 362 -23.01 7.13 11.97
C CYS A 362 -24.26 7.58 11.19
N PHE A 363 -24.22 7.50 9.86
CA PHE A 363 -25.36 7.83 9.01
C PHE A 363 -26.57 6.91 9.26
N GLU A 364 -26.34 5.61 9.39
CA GLU A 364 -27.39 4.64 9.71
C GLU A 364 -27.96 4.87 11.11
N PHE A 365 -27.12 5.18 12.10
CA PHE A 365 -27.54 5.56 13.45
C PHE A 365 -28.43 6.81 13.45
N LYS A 366 -28.02 7.86 12.73
CA LYS A 366 -28.80 9.09 12.56
C LYS A 366 -30.17 8.81 11.93
N SER A 367 -30.19 8.05 10.85
CA SER A 367 -31.41 7.73 10.10
C SER A 367 -32.43 6.97 10.96
N ARG A 368 -31.98 6.02 11.78
CA ARG A 368 -32.83 5.28 12.73
C ARG A 368 -33.37 6.17 13.85
N SER A 369 -32.51 7.03 14.39
CA SER A 369 -32.89 8.00 15.42
C SER A 369 -33.97 8.97 14.92
N GLU A 370 -33.90 9.39 13.67
CA GLU A 370 -34.94 10.22 13.02
C GLU A 370 -36.25 9.46 12.76
N GLN A 371 -36.20 8.13 12.63
CA GLN A 371 -37.35 7.25 12.44
C GLN A 371 -37.97 6.74 13.75
N GLY A 372 -37.37 7.05 14.91
CA GLY A 372 -37.83 6.59 16.22
C GLY A 372 -37.50 5.13 16.54
N ASP A 373 -36.54 4.53 15.81
CA ASP A 373 -35.99 3.19 16.10
C ASP A 373 -34.77 3.32 17.03
N GLU A 374 -34.99 3.01 18.31
CA GLU A 374 -33.96 3.04 19.37
C GLU A 374 -33.47 1.63 19.77
N GLU A 375 -33.91 0.56 19.07
CA GLU A 375 -33.52 -0.82 19.38
C GLU A 375 -32.36 -1.33 18.50
N GLY A 376 -31.23 -1.63 19.15
CA GLY A 376 -30.12 -2.38 18.55
C GLY A 376 -29.23 -1.53 17.64
N GLY A 377 -27.97 -1.36 18.03
CA GLY A 377 -26.98 -0.70 17.19
C GLY A 377 -26.70 -1.50 15.91
N VAL A 378 -26.34 -0.81 14.83
CA VAL A 378 -25.90 -1.48 13.60
C VAL A 378 -24.55 -2.16 13.86
N PRO A 379 -24.43 -3.49 13.72
CA PRO A 379 -23.17 -4.16 14.01
C PRO A 379 -22.09 -3.74 12.99
N VAL A 380 -21.14 -2.92 13.43
CA VAL A 380 -20.06 -2.42 12.55
C VAL A 380 -19.15 -3.54 12.07
N ARG A 381 -19.08 -4.67 12.80
CA ARG A 381 -18.30 -5.86 12.41
C ARG A 381 -18.59 -6.30 10.98
N CYS A 382 -19.88 -6.48 10.63
CA CYS A 382 -20.25 -6.92 9.28
C CYS A 382 -19.85 -5.90 8.21
N MET A 383 -19.89 -4.60 8.50
CA MET A 383 -19.44 -3.56 7.57
C MET A 383 -17.93 -3.61 7.36
N ILE A 384 -17.16 -3.85 8.42
CA ILE A 384 -15.71 -4.03 8.35
C ILE A 384 -15.39 -5.29 7.54
N ASP A 385 -16.08 -6.40 7.80
CA ASP A 385 -15.91 -7.65 7.07
C ASP A 385 -16.19 -7.47 5.57
N ASP A 386 -17.25 -6.75 5.21
CA ASP A 386 -17.61 -6.48 3.82
C ASP A 386 -16.58 -5.58 3.11
N PHE A 387 -16.06 -4.57 3.82
CA PHE A 387 -14.96 -3.72 3.34
C PHE A 387 -13.67 -4.52 3.15
N VAL A 388 -13.23 -5.21 4.19
CA VAL A 388 -11.98 -5.98 4.21
C VAL A 388 -12.02 -7.14 3.23
N SER A 389 -13.16 -7.82 3.06
CA SER A 389 -13.25 -8.96 2.11
C SER A 389 -13.45 -8.55 0.66
N GLY A 390 -13.62 -7.25 0.35
CA GLY A 390 -13.97 -6.78 -0.99
C GLY A 390 -15.38 -7.18 -1.45
N ARG A 391 -16.15 -7.92 -0.65
CA ARG A 391 -17.53 -8.35 -0.96
C ARG A 391 -18.52 -7.19 -1.04
N GLY A 392 -18.19 -6.06 -0.41
CA GLY A 392 -18.94 -4.81 -0.52
C GLY A 392 -19.03 -4.22 -1.94
N GLN A 393 -18.14 -4.62 -2.86
CA GLN A 393 -18.21 -4.18 -4.27
C GLN A 393 -19.09 -5.09 -5.15
N GLN A 394 -19.27 -6.37 -4.81
CA GLN A 394 -20.01 -7.34 -5.65
C GLN A 394 -21.54 -7.33 -5.44
N ARG A 395 -22.04 -6.94 -4.26
CA ARG A 395 -23.51 -6.91 -3.99
C ARG A 395 -24.25 -5.76 -4.67
N CYS A 396 -23.55 -4.78 -5.23
CA CYS A 396 -24.15 -3.58 -5.84
C CYS A 396 -24.55 -3.74 -7.32
N HIS A 397 -24.41 -4.93 -7.92
CA HIS A 397 -24.81 -5.15 -9.33
C HIS A 397 -26.33 -5.31 -9.57
N GLY A 398 -27.18 -5.07 -8.56
CA GLY A 398 -28.64 -5.20 -8.67
C GLY A 398 -29.47 -3.99 -8.23
N GLU A 399 -28.85 -2.96 -7.65
CA GLU A 399 -29.50 -1.71 -7.27
C GLU A 399 -28.61 -0.55 -7.75
N GLU A 400 -29.21 0.44 -8.40
CA GLU A 400 -28.53 1.57 -9.05
C GLU A 400 -27.32 2.07 -8.25
N HIS A 401 -26.16 2.13 -8.90
CA HIS A 401 -24.88 2.68 -8.45
C HIS A 401 -25.04 3.75 -7.35
N ARG A 402 -24.99 3.32 -6.08
CA ARG A 402 -24.41 4.12 -4.99
C ARG A 402 -23.00 3.60 -4.83
N ASP A 403 -22.15 4.10 -5.70
CA ASP A 403 -20.73 3.84 -5.65
C ASP A 403 -20.17 4.04 -4.24
N TRP A 404 -19.14 3.27 -3.87
CA TRP A 404 -18.22 3.58 -2.76
C TRP A 404 -17.37 4.84 -3.03
N VAL A 405 -17.89 5.75 -3.85
CA VAL A 405 -17.27 6.98 -4.30
C VAL A 405 -17.48 8.03 -3.23
N ILE A 406 -16.36 8.60 -2.81
CA ILE A 406 -16.24 9.92 -2.19
C ILE A 406 -17.38 10.79 -2.70
N LEU A 407 -18.19 11.36 -1.80
CA LEU A 407 -19.23 12.31 -2.18
C LEU A 407 -18.58 13.60 -2.73
N GLU A 408 -18.05 13.55 -3.95
CA GLU A 408 -17.62 14.73 -4.70
C GLU A 408 -18.88 15.50 -5.09
N ARG A 409 -19.08 16.65 -4.45
CA ARG A 409 -19.98 17.67 -4.97
C ARG A 409 -19.36 18.22 -6.26
N LYS A 410 -20.00 17.92 -7.40
CA LYS A 410 -19.91 18.77 -8.60
C LYS A 410 -20.31 20.20 -8.22
N ASN A 411 -19.36 21.12 -8.25
CA ASN A 411 -19.63 22.56 -8.36
C ASN A 411 -19.26 22.99 -9.79
N GLY A 412 -20.17 23.74 -10.41
CA GLY A 412 -20.30 23.87 -11.86
C GLY A 412 -19.38 24.86 -12.59
N GLU A 413 -19.59 24.83 -13.91
CA GLU A 413 -19.15 25.73 -15.01
C GLU A 413 -17.79 25.40 -15.66
N THR A 414 -17.77 24.48 -16.66
CA THR A 414 -17.77 24.63 -18.16
C THR A 414 -16.37 24.92 -18.75
N GLU A 415 -15.84 24.24 -19.79
CA GLU A 415 -16.42 23.78 -21.06
C GLU A 415 -15.88 22.40 -21.52
N GLU A 416 -16.75 21.54 -22.05
CA GLU A 416 -16.39 20.33 -22.81
C GLU A 416 -16.44 20.63 -24.32
N ILE A 417 -15.39 20.29 -25.05
CA ILE A 417 -15.44 20.12 -26.50
C ILE A 417 -15.16 18.64 -26.79
N THR A 418 -16.19 17.88 -27.14
CA THR A 418 -16.09 16.52 -27.69
C THR A 418 -16.83 16.43 -29.03
N PRO A 419 -16.27 15.76 -30.06
CA PRO A 419 -16.97 15.53 -31.32
C PRO A 419 -17.91 14.31 -31.24
N ASN A 420 -19.12 14.48 -31.76
CA ASN A 420 -20.18 13.49 -31.92
C ASN A 420 -19.77 12.21 -32.67
N LEU A 421 -20.07 11.04 -32.09
CA LEU A 421 -20.31 9.78 -32.82
C LEU A 421 -21.56 9.11 -32.25
N GLY A 422 -22.53 8.81 -33.13
CA GLY A 422 -23.91 8.46 -32.79
C GLY A 422 -24.14 7.01 -32.34
N GLU A 423 -25.15 6.83 -31.49
CA GLU A 423 -25.61 5.56 -30.91
C GLU A 423 -26.47 4.72 -31.88
N VAL A 424 -26.35 3.39 -31.77
CA VAL A 424 -27.36 2.42 -32.20
C VAL A 424 -27.47 1.32 -31.13
N THR A 425 -28.66 1.15 -30.56
CA THR A 425 -29.03 0.09 -29.58
C THR A 425 -29.81 -1.06 -30.24
N PRO A 426 -29.66 -2.31 -29.75
CA PRO A 426 -30.71 -3.32 -29.88
C PRO A 426 -31.14 -3.96 -28.54
N THR A 427 -32.45 -4.22 -28.42
CA THR A 427 -33.18 -4.88 -27.31
C THR A 427 -33.15 -6.42 -27.37
N PRO A 428 -33.22 -7.16 -26.24
CA PRO A 428 -33.36 -8.62 -26.23
C PRO A 428 -34.78 -9.12 -25.87
N GLU A 429 -35.24 -10.15 -26.60
CA GLU A 429 -36.48 -10.90 -26.36
C GLU A 429 -36.31 -12.07 -25.37
N LYS A 430 -37.40 -12.40 -24.68
CA LYS A 430 -37.55 -13.47 -23.68
C LYS A 430 -37.84 -14.83 -24.34
N PHE A 431 -37.28 -15.90 -23.77
CA PHE A 431 -37.81 -17.26 -23.92
C PHE A 431 -37.99 -17.93 -22.56
N THR A 432 -39.17 -18.50 -22.34
CA THR A 432 -39.58 -19.30 -21.18
C THR A 432 -39.79 -20.75 -21.58
N THR A 433 -39.31 -21.70 -20.77
CA THR A 433 -39.84 -23.07 -20.74
C THR A 433 -39.62 -23.73 -19.37
N THR A 434 -40.75 -24.08 -18.73
CA THR A 434 -40.90 -25.01 -17.61
C THR A 434 -40.67 -26.47 -18.02
N VAL A 435 -40.33 -27.36 -17.08
CA VAL A 435 -41.00 -28.68 -16.85
C VAL A 435 -40.33 -29.50 -15.69
N THR A 436 -41.13 -29.72 -14.65
CA THR A 436 -41.41 -30.91 -13.80
C THR A 436 -40.40 -31.68 -12.92
N SER A 437 -40.99 -32.22 -11.85
CA SER A 437 -40.53 -32.88 -10.62
C SER A 437 -40.45 -34.42 -10.64
N SER A 438 -39.57 -34.98 -9.80
CA SER A 438 -39.69 -36.21 -8.95
C SER A 438 -38.28 -36.49 -8.37
N GLU A 439 -37.99 -37.04 -7.19
CA GLU A 439 -38.69 -37.91 -6.24
C GLU A 439 -37.87 -37.93 -4.92
N LYS A 440 -38.49 -38.34 -3.80
CA LYS A 440 -37.92 -38.35 -2.44
C LYS A 440 -37.22 -39.67 -2.11
N ILE A 441 -36.08 -39.64 -1.42
CA ILE A 441 -35.53 -40.76 -0.65
C ILE A 441 -35.05 -40.26 0.73
N THR A 442 -35.53 -40.91 1.80
CA THR A 442 -35.17 -40.70 3.22
C THR A 442 -33.96 -41.54 3.66
N PRO A 443 -33.12 -41.06 4.60
CA PRO A 443 -32.28 -41.94 5.41
C PRO A 443 -32.49 -41.81 6.94
N THR A 444 -32.34 -42.94 7.63
CA THR A 444 -32.25 -43.11 9.10
C THR A 444 -30.82 -42.91 9.63
N PRO A 445 -30.61 -42.71 10.95
CA PRO A 445 -29.46 -42.00 11.50
C PRO A 445 -28.37 -42.92 12.07
N GLU A 446 -27.09 -42.56 11.95
CA GLU A 446 -26.06 -42.93 12.93
C GLU A 446 -24.78 -42.04 12.86
N LYS A 447 -24.36 -41.59 14.07
CA LYS A 447 -22.99 -41.22 14.55
C LYS A 447 -22.28 -40.01 13.94
N VAL A 448 -22.31 -38.90 14.69
CA VAL A 448 -21.59 -37.64 14.44
C VAL A 448 -20.17 -37.70 15.01
N ALA A 449 -19.17 -37.67 14.12
CA ALA A 449 -17.83 -37.15 14.40
C ALA A 449 -17.72 -35.78 13.71
N LYS A 450 -17.13 -34.79 14.41
CA LYS A 450 -17.08 -33.37 14.01
C LYS A 450 -16.28 -33.16 12.73
N THR A 451 -16.91 -32.61 11.70
CA THR A 451 -16.27 -31.95 10.54
C THR A 451 -16.60 -30.45 10.52
N PRO A 452 -15.73 -29.60 9.95
CA PRO A 452 -15.95 -28.15 9.85
C PRO A 452 -17.07 -27.83 8.86
N ARG A 453 -17.81 -26.76 9.13
CA ARG A 453 -18.98 -26.33 8.36
C ARG A 453 -18.55 -25.64 7.06
N GLU A 454 -19.07 -26.13 5.94
CA GLU A 454 -19.16 -25.41 4.67
C GLU A 454 -20.50 -24.65 4.55
N ASP A 455 -20.50 -23.71 3.60
CA ASP A 455 -21.60 -23.01 2.94
C ASP A 455 -21.98 -21.58 3.40
N THR A 456 -21.55 -20.60 2.59
CA THR A 456 -22.28 -19.35 2.28
C THR A 456 -21.80 -18.81 0.91
N PRO A 457 -22.64 -18.12 0.10
CA PRO A 457 -22.61 -18.21 -1.36
C PRO A 457 -21.78 -17.16 -2.12
N VAL A 458 -21.18 -17.69 -3.20
CA VAL A 458 -20.68 -17.20 -4.51
C VAL A 458 -20.68 -15.70 -4.87
N GLY A 459 -19.53 -15.24 -5.36
CA GLY A 459 -19.34 -14.10 -6.27
C GLY A 459 -18.01 -14.19 -7.05
N VAL A 460 -18.09 -14.48 -8.36
CA VAL A 460 -17.02 -14.50 -9.40
C VAL A 460 -15.86 -15.50 -9.22
N GLY A 461 -16.08 -16.71 -9.75
CA GLY A 461 -15.19 -17.27 -10.79
C GLY A 461 -13.71 -17.59 -10.49
N VAL A 462 -13.36 -18.01 -9.27
CA VAL A 462 -12.13 -18.80 -9.07
C VAL A 462 -12.56 -20.13 -8.47
N GLU A 463 -12.43 -21.22 -9.23
CA GLU A 463 -12.72 -22.56 -8.72
C GLU A 463 -11.86 -22.86 -7.49
N ARG A 464 -12.49 -22.87 -6.31
CA ARG A 464 -11.89 -23.35 -5.06
C ARG A 464 -11.84 -24.87 -5.12
N GLY A 465 -10.72 -25.39 -5.63
CA GLY A 465 -10.47 -26.82 -5.63
C GLY A 465 -9.22 -27.20 -6.39
N CYS A 466 -8.05 -27.14 -5.75
CA CYS A 466 -6.97 -28.04 -6.12
C CYS A 466 -6.10 -28.31 -4.89
N GLY A 467 -5.97 -29.58 -4.51
CA GLY A 467 -4.91 -29.98 -3.59
C GLY A 467 -3.54 -29.65 -4.22
N LEU A 468 -2.48 -29.65 -3.41
CA LEU A 468 -1.12 -29.46 -3.91
C LEU A 468 -0.85 -30.39 -5.12
N PRO A 469 -0.33 -29.87 -6.25
CA PRO A 469 -0.02 -30.70 -7.41
C PRO A 469 1.06 -31.70 -7.02
N ARG A 470 1.02 -32.93 -7.56
CA ARG A 470 2.02 -33.95 -7.24
C ARG A 470 3.26 -33.79 -8.11
N LYS A 471 3.07 -33.37 -9.35
CA LYS A 471 4.16 -33.14 -10.32
C LYS A 471 3.97 -31.83 -11.06
N VAL A 472 5.02 -31.01 -11.11
CA VAL A 472 5.04 -29.71 -11.79
C VAL A 472 6.13 -29.67 -12.84
N LEU A 473 5.77 -29.17 -14.02
CA LEU A 473 6.69 -28.85 -15.11
C LEU A 473 7.15 -27.39 -14.99
N VAL A 474 8.46 -27.17 -14.99
CA VAL A 474 9.09 -25.85 -14.97
C VAL A 474 9.75 -25.62 -16.33
N LEU A 475 9.40 -24.51 -16.98
CA LEU A 475 10.07 -24.07 -18.20
C LEU A 475 11.23 -23.13 -17.84
N GLY A 476 12.45 -23.50 -18.25
CA GLY A 476 13.65 -22.69 -18.03
C GLY A 476 13.76 -21.51 -18.99
N SER A 477 14.91 -20.83 -18.95
CA SER A 477 15.18 -19.61 -19.72
C SER A 477 15.40 -19.82 -21.23
N GLY A 478 15.81 -21.03 -21.63
CA GLY A 478 16.26 -21.28 -22.99
C GLY A 478 17.74 -20.95 -23.17
N GLY A 479 18.13 -20.48 -24.36
CA GLY A 479 19.49 -19.99 -24.61
C GLY A 479 19.65 -18.54 -24.15
N LEU A 480 20.84 -18.19 -23.64
CA LEU A 480 21.14 -16.80 -23.23
C LEU A 480 21.07 -15.87 -24.46
N SER A 481 20.32 -14.78 -24.32
CA SER A 481 20.22 -13.72 -25.34
C SER A 481 20.33 -12.34 -24.69
N ILE A 482 20.66 -11.31 -25.47
CA ILE A 482 20.70 -9.93 -24.95
C ILE A 482 19.27 -9.55 -24.52
N GLY A 483 19.09 -9.14 -23.26
CA GLY A 483 17.78 -8.90 -22.65
C GLY A 483 17.14 -10.14 -22.00
N GLN A 484 17.77 -11.32 -22.06
CA GLN A 484 17.40 -12.51 -21.28
C GLN A 484 18.63 -13.24 -20.75
N ALA A 485 19.04 -12.83 -19.54
CA ALA A 485 20.27 -13.29 -18.91
C ALA A 485 20.03 -14.44 -17.91
N GLY A 486 21.02 -14.72 -17.07
CA GLY A 486 20.98 -15.80 -16.08
C GLY A 486 20.02 -15.57 -14.89
N GLU A 487 19.24 -14.49 -14.89
CA GLU A 487 18.26 -14.20 -13.83
C GLU A 487 17.15 -15.24 -13.75
N PHE A 488 16.69 -15.71 -14.92
CA PHE A 488 15.65 -16.73 -15.04
C PHE A 488 16.15 -18.11 -14.60
N ASP A 489 17.44 -18.38 -14.77
CA ASP A 489 18.05 -19.60 -14.26
C ASP A 489 18.09 -19.59 -12.72
N TYR A 490 18.34 -18.43 -12.11
CA TYR A 490 18.28 -18.27 -10.65
C TYR A 490 16.85 -18.39 -10.13
N SER A 491 15.90 -17.64 -10.70
CA SER A 491 14.51 -17.63 -10.24
C SER A 491 13.83 -18.98 -10.43
N GLY A 492 14.03 -19.64 -11.57
CA GLY A 492 13.54 -21.00 -11.77
C GLY A 492 14.19 -22.04 -10.85
N SER A 493 15.42 -21.82 -10.38
CA SER A 493 16.04 -22.64 -9.33
C SER A 493 15.37 -22.47 -7.97
N GLN A 494 14.97 -21.23 -7.61
CA GLN A 494 14.20 -20.97 -6.39
C GLN A 494 12.80 -21.59 -6.47
N ALA A 495 12.14 -21.55 -7.64
CA ALA A 495 10.86 -22.22 -7.85
C ALA A 495 10.97 -23.74 -7.63
N ILE A 496 12.01 -24.39 -8.17
CA ILE A 496 12.28 -25.82 -7.95
C ILE A 496 12.50 -26.11 -6.45
N LYS A 497 13.25 -25.25 -5.76
CA LYS A 497 13.48 -25.38 -4.31
C LYS A 497 12.17 -25.29 -3.52
N ALA A 498 11.31 -24.31 -3.81
CA ALA A 498 10.01 -24.15 -3.14
C ALA A 498 9.09 -25.35 -3.38
N LEU A 499 9.00 -25.85 -4.62
CA LEU A 499 8.22 -27.05 -4.94
C LEU A 499 8.72 -28.27 -4.16
N ARG A 500 10.04 -28.42 -4.02
CA ARG A 500 10.64 -29.53 -3.27
C ARG A 500 10.37 -29.46 -1.77
N GLU A 501 10.36 -28.27 -1.18
CA GLU A 501 10.01 -28.05 0.24
C GLU A 501 8.56 -28.48 0.53
N GLU A 502 7.66 -28.32 -0.44
CA GLU A 502 6.26 -28.78 -0.39
C GLU A 502 6.08 -30.26 -0.80
N GLY A 503 7.18 -31.00 -1.07
CA GLY A 503 7.13 -32.41 -1.46
C GLY A 503 6.60 -32.67 -2.87
N ILE A 504 6.65 -31.67 -3.76
CA ILE A 504 6.15 -31.73 -5.14
C ILE A 504 7.27 -32.19 -6.07
N GLN A 505 6.97 -33.16 -6.95
CA GLN A 505 7.93 -33.65 -7.94
C GLN A 505 8.15 -32.62 -9.05
N THR A 506 9.41 -32.39 -9.43
CA THR A 506 9.81 -31.34 -10.38
C THR A 506 10.37 -31.92 -11.67
N VAL A 507 9.83 -31.46 -12.80
CA VAL A 507 10.38 -31.72 -14.15
C VAL A 507 10.82 -30.38 -14.73
N LEU A 508 12.06 -30.26 -15.17
CA LEU A 508 12.61 -29.06 -15.80
C LEU A 508 12.85 -29.30 -17.30
N ILE A 509 12.48 -28.35 -18.15
CA ILE A 509 12.97 -28.25 -19.53
C ILE A 509 13.88 -27.03 -19.62
N ASN A 510 15.16 -27.24 -19.89
CA ASN A 510 16.09 -26.16 -20.21
C ASN A 510 17.20 -26.67 -21.16
N PRO A 511 17.35 -26.12 -22.38
CA PRO A 511 18.41 -26.52 -23.30
C PRO A 511 19.80 -26.02 -22.89
N ASN A 512 19.91 -25.03 -22.02
CA ASN A 512 21.19 -24.50 -21.55
C ASN A 512 21.85 -25.48 -20.59
N ILE A 513 22.89 -26.19 -21.06
CA ILE A 513 23.68 -27.11 -20.24
C ILE A 513 24.63 -26.41 -19.25
N ALA A 514 24.87 -25.10 -19.43
CA ALA A 514 25.88 -24.33 -18.72
C ALA A 514 25.27 -23.48 -17.59
N THR A 515 24.24 -23.99 -16.92
CA THR A 515 23.54 -23.29 -15.84
C THR A 515 23.36 -24.11 -14.58
N VAL A 516 23.38 -23.44 -13.42
CA VAL A 516 23.09 -24.03 -12.11
C VAL A 516 21.69 -24.64 -12.06
N GLN A 517 20.73 -24.11 -12.83
CA GLN A 517 19.37 -24.64 -12.88
C GLN A 517 19.31 -26.11 -13.35
N THR A 518 20.27 -26.53 -14.16
CA THR A 518 20.37 -27.92 -14.68
C THR A 518 21.31 -28.81 -13.87
N ALA A 519 21.81 -28.32 -12.71
CA ALA A 519 22.70 -29.08 -11.86
C ALA A 519 22.02 -30.35 -11.32
N LYS A 520 22.81 -31.42 -11.23
CA LYS A 520 22.33 -32.72 -10.76
C LYS A 520 21.75 -32.61 -9.35
N GLY A 521 20.51 -33.05 -9.19
CA GLY A 521 19.82 -33.11 -7.89
C GLY A 521 19.09 -31.83 -7.49
N LEU A 522 19.05 -30.81 -8.36
CA LEU A 522 18.20 -29.64 -8.17
C LEU A 522 16.74 -29.99 -8.52
N ALA A 523 16.45 -30.30 -9.78
CA ALA A 523 15.18 -30.88 -10.21
C ALA A 523 15.25 -32.42 -10.19
N ASP A 524 14.10 -33.09 -10.02
CA ASP A 524 14.03 -34.56 -10.03
C ASP A 524 14.34 -35.13 -11.43
N LYS A 525 13.91 -34.42 -12.46
CA LYS A 525 14.18 -34.78 -13.86
C LYS A 525 14.42 -33.54 -14.72
N VAL A 526 15.43 -33.61 -15.56
CA VAL A 526 15.82 -32.53 -16.49
C VAL A 526 15.77 -33.03 -17.92
N TYR A 527 15.13 -32.24 -18.78
CA TYR A 527 15.09 -32.42 -20.23
C TYR A 527 15.90 -31.30 -20.90
N PHE A 528 16.97 -31.69 -21.59
CA PHE A 528 17.77 -30.78 -22.41
C PHE A 528 17.14 -30.65 -23.81
N LEU A 529 15.94 -30.06 -23.87
CA LEU A 529 15.17 -29.86 -25.09
C LEU A 529 14.91 -28.36 -25.31
N PRO A 530 14.74 -27.92 -26.58
CA PRO A 530 14.29 -26.57 -26.87
C PRO A 530 12.92 -26.28 -26.24
N ILE A 531 12.72 -25.03 -25.82
CA ILE A 531 11.43 -24.57 -25.26
C ILE A 531 10.55 -24.13 -26.42
N THR A 532 9.97 -25.10 -27.12
CA THR A 532 8.98 -24.89 -28.18
C THR A 532 7.71 -25.68 -27.89
N PRO A 533 6.54 -25.26 -28.40
CA PRO A 533 5.28 -25.94 -28.13
C PRO A 533 5.31 -27.44 -28.44
N ASP A 534 5.99 -27.86 -29.52
CA ASP A 534 6.10 -29.27 -29.91
C ASP A 534 6.84 -30.10 -28.85
N TYR A 535 8.06 -29.70 -28.46
CA TYR A 535 8.86 -30.44 -27.48
C TYR A 535 8.24 -30.40 -26.09
N VAL A 536 7.68 -29.25 -25.68
CA VAL A 536 6.99 -29.14 -24.39
C VAL A 536 5.76 -30.04 -24.37
N THR A 537 5.02 -30.12 -25.48
CA THR A 537 3.89 -31.06 -25.61
C THR A 537 4.35 -32.51 -25.44
N GLU A 538 5.43 -32.94 -26.09
CA GLU A 538 5.97 -34.30 -25.92
C GLU A 538 6.32 -34.63 -24.47
N VAL A 539 6.95 -33.68 -23.76
CA VAL A 539 7.26 -33.84 -22.33
C VAL A 539 5.99 -33.91 -21.50
N ILE A 540 4.98 -33.08 -21.76
CA ILE A 540 3.67 -33.15 -21.10
C ILE A 540 3.02 -34.53 -21.32
N MET A 541 3.05 -35.06 -22.56
CA MET A 541 2.50 -36.38 -22.87
C MET A 541 3.15 -37.49 -22.06
N ASN A 542 4.48 -37.43 -21.91
CA ASN A 542 5.28 -38.45 -21.24
C ASN A 542 5.23 -38.34 -19.72
N GLU A 543 5.34 -37.12 -19.17
CA GLU A 543 5.46 -36.89 -17.73
C GLU A 543 4.12 -36.74 -17.03
N ARG A 544 3.05 -36.33 -17.75
CA ARG A 544 1.72 -36.06 -17.19
C ARG A 544 1.78 -35.19 -15.93
N PRO A 545 2.38 -33.98 -16.01
CA PRO A 545 2.39 -33.07 -14.87
C PRO A 545 0.97 -32.61 -14.54
N ASP A 546 0.69 -32.37 -13.26
CA ASP A 546 -0.58 -31.80 -12.82
C ASP A 546 -0.58 -30.26 -13.00
N GLY A 547 0.61 -29.63 -13.00
CA GLY A 547 0.77 -28.19 -13.20
C GLY A 547 2.01 -27.78 -13.97
N ILE A 548 2.01 -26.54 -14.48
CA ILE A 548 3.11 -25.93 -15.22
C ILE A 548 3.39 -24.51 -14.70
N LEU A 549 4.68 -24.17 -14.60
CA LEU A 549 5.16 -22.83 -14.27
C LEU A 549 5.77 -22.17 -15.51
N LEU A 550 5.23 -21.01 -15.87
CA LEU A 550 5.60 -20.26 -17.09
C LEU A 550 6.42 -19.01 -16.78
N SER A 551 6.20 -18.40 -15.62
CA SER A 551 6.78 -17.10 -15.24
C SER A 551 8.26 -17.13 -14.89
N PHE A 552 8.93 -18.29 -14.84
CA PHE A 552 10.32 -18.39 -14.40
C PHE A 552 11.35 -18.56 -15.52
N GLY A 553 10.92 -18.55 -16.77
CA GLY A 553 11.76 -18.87 -17.93
C GLY A 553 11.89 -17.74 -18.96
N GLY A 554 11.67 -16.49 -18.57
CA GLY A 554 11.69 -15.36 -19.50
C GLY A 554 10.54 -15.38 -20.51
N GLN A 555 10.61 -14.48 -21.49
CA GLN A 555 9.66 -14.40 -22.60
C GLN A 555 9.56 -15.70 -23.39
N THR A 556 10.66 -16.47 -23.49
CA THR A 556 10.67 -17.75 -24.23
C THR A 556 9.68 -18.73 -23.61
N ALA A 557 9.69 -18.88 -22.28
CA ALA A 557 8.74 -19.73 -21.57
C ALA A 557 7.31 -19.17 -21.61
N LEU A 558 7.14 -17.87 -21.42
CA LEU A 558 5.81 -17.22 -21.48
C LEU A 558 5.14 -17.42 -22.84
N ASN A 559 5.83 -17.09 -23.93
CA ASN A 559 5.29 -17.23 -25.29
C ASN A 559 4.94 -18.70 -25.61
N CYS A 560 5.78 -19.64 -25.17
CA CYS A 560 5.51 -21.07 -25.33
C CYS A 560 4.24 -21.47 -24.56
N GLY A 561 4.08 -21.00 -23.32
CA GLY A 561 2.90 -21.24 -22.50
C GLY A 561 1.61 -20.69 -23.11
N VAL A 562 1.64 -19.48 -23.66
CA VAL A 562 0.51 -18.85 -24.37
C VAL A 562 0.10 -19.69 -25.59
N GLU A 563 1.05 -20.16 -26.38
CA GLU A 563 0.76 -21.00 -27.54
C GLU A 563 0.20 -22.38 -27.16
N LEU A 564 0.70 -22.98 -26.07
CA LEU A 564 0.16 -24.23 -25.51
C LEU A 564 -1.29 -24.08 -25.02
N GLN A 565 -1.64 -22.91 -24.49
CA GLN A 565 -3.02 -22.58 -24.12
C GLN A 565 -3.90 -22.41 -25.36
N HIS A 566 -3.47 -21.60 -26.35
CA HIS A 566 -4.22 -21.37 -27.58
C HIS A 566 -4.47 -22.65 -28.40
N SER A 567 -3.48 -23.54 -28.45
CA SER A 567 -3.60 -24.85 -29.12
C SER A 567 -4.43 -25.88 -28.33
N GLY A 568 -4.85 -25.54 -27.10
CA GLY A 568 -5.66 -26.39 -26.22
C GLY A 568 -4.91 -27.59 -25.64
N VAL A 569 -3.57 -27.59 -25.70
CA VAL A 569 -2.74 -28.67 -25.15
C VAL A 569 -2.90 -28.76 -23.65
N LEU A 570 -2.83 -27.62 -22.93
CA LEU A 570 -2.94 -27.60 -21.47
C LEU A 570 -4.26 -28.21 -20.98
N SER A 571 -5.39 -27.82 -21.60
CA SER A 571 -6.71 -28.38 -21.29
C SER A 571 -6.82 -29.86 -21.66
N ARG A 572 -6.27 -30.29 -22.82
CA ARG A 572 -6.30 -31.68 -23.29
C ARG A 572 -5.59 -32.64 -22.33
N TYR A 573 -4.52 -32.18 -21.70
CA TYR A 573 -3.72 -32.98 -20.76
C TYR A 573 -4.01 -32.66 -19.29
N SER A 574 -5.00 -31.80 -19.01
CA SER A 574 -5.38 -31.36 -17.66
C SER A 574 -4.21 -30.79 -16.85
N VAL A 575 -3.38 -29.98 -17.49
CA VAL A 575 -2.24 -29.30 -16.87
C VAL A 575 -2.66 -27.90 -16.44
N ALA A 576 -2.66 -27.62 -15.15
CA ALA A 576 -2.99 -26.30 -14.62
C ALA A 576 -1.80 -25.33 -14.73
N VAL A 577 -2.03 -24.10 -15.17
CA VAL A 577 -1.03 -23.04 -15.04
C VAL A 577 -1.02 -22.57 -13.59
N LEU A 578 0.15 -22.65 -12.96
CA LEU A 578 0.33 -22.24 -11.56
C LEU A 578 0.80 -20.78 -11.51
N GLY A 579 0.18 -19.99 -10.63
CA GLY A 579 0.43 -18.56 -10.52
C GLY A 579 -0.50 -17.75 -11.41
N THR A 580 0.03 -16.70 -12.04
CA THR A 580 -0.75 -15.76 -12.86
C THR A 580 -1.40 -16.47 -14.05
N PRO A 581 -2.71 -16.32 -14.26
CA PRO A 581 -3.40 -16.93 -15.39
C PRO A 581 -2.86 -16.46 -16.75
N VAL A 582 -2.95 -17.30 -17.78
CA VAL A 582 -2.50 -16.97 -19.15
C VAL A 582 -3.26 -15.76 -19.70
N ASP A 583 -4.55 -15.63 -19.38
CA ASP A 583 -5.35 -14.48 -19.81
C ASP A 583 -4.77 -13.17 -19.25
N SER A 584 -4.37 -13.14 -17.97
CA SER A 584 -3.70 -12.00 -17.36
C SER A 584 -2.36 -11.70 -18.04
N ILE A 585 -1.60 -12.74 -18.42
CA ILE A 585 -0.34 -12.57 -19.18
C ILE A 585 -0.60 -11.93 -20.55
N ILE A 586 -1.63 -12.36 -21.26
CA ILE A 586 -1.98 -11.78 -22.56
C ILE A 586 -2.40 -10.32 -22.42
N LEU A 587 -3.13 -9.97 -21.34
CA LEU A 587 -3.56 -8.60 -21.07
C LEU A 587 -2.37 -7.65 -20.83
N THR A 588 -1.31 -8.10 -20.16
CA THR A 588 -0.14 -7.25 -19.86
C THR A 588 0.82 -7.09 -21.03
N GLU A 589 0.95 -8.11 -21.88
CA GLU A 589 1.84 -8.09 -23.05
C GLU A 589 1.27 -7.25 -24.21
N ASP A 590 -0.06 -7.16 -24.33
CA ASP A 590 -0.73 -6.34 -25.33
C ASP A 590 -0.98 -4.92 -24.78
N ARG A 591 -0.23 -3.95 -25.30
CA ARG A 591 -0.30 -2.55 -24.84
C ARG A 591 -1.68 -1.92 -24.97
N GLN A 592 -2.43 -2.27 -26.01
CA GLN A 592 -3.76 -1.70 -26.21
C GLN A 592 -4.72 -2.26 -25.16
N LYS A 593 -4.73 -3.59 -24.98
CA LYS A 593 -5.57 -4.23 -23.96
C LYS A 593 -5.19 -3.76 -22.55
N PHE A 594 -3.90 -3.62 -22.26
CA PHE A 594 -3.42 -3.09 -20.99
C PHE A 594 -3.96 -1.68 -20.72
N ALA A 595 -3.89 -0.79 -21.72
CA ALA A 595 -4.44 0.56 -21.62
C ALA A 595 -5.96 0.56 -21.40
N GLU A 596 -6.69 -0.33 -22.09
CA GLU A 596 -8.13 -0.50 -21.94
C GLU A 596 -8.50 -1.01 -20.54
N GLU A 597 -7.75 -1.95 -19.96
CA GLU A 597 -7.96 -2.42 -18.58
C GLU A 597 -7.66 -1.32 -17.55
N LEU A 598 -6.55 -0.59 -17.69
CA LEU A 598 -6.24 0.52 -16.78
C LEU A 598 -7.26 1.66 -16.84
N ALA A 599 -7.82 1.93 -18.02
CA ALA A 599 -8.91 2.90 -18.16
C ALA A 599 -10.16 2.51 -17.36
N LYS A 600 -10.48 1.20 -17.21
CA LYS A 600 -11.63 0.74 -16.41
C LYS A 600 -11.49 1.05 -14.92
N ILE A 601 -10.25 1.18 -14.44
CA ILE A 601 -9.94 1.54 -13.06
C ILE A 601 -9.49 3.01 -12.93
N SER A 602 -9.65 3.82 -13.97
CA SER A 602 -9.27 5.24 -14.02
C SER A 602 -7.78 5.48 -13.72
N GLU A 603 -6.91 4.55 -14.10
CA GLU A 603 -5.46 4.72 -13.95
C GLU A 603 -4.82 5.27 -15.23
N PRO A 604 -3.93 6.27 -15.13
CA PRO A 604 -3.39 6.94 -16.29
C PRO A 604 -2.32 6.10 -16.99
N VAL A 605 -2.48 5.93 -18.30
CA VAL A 605 -1.43 5.42 -19.20
C VAL A 605 -0.92 6.53 -20.09
N ALA A 606 0.31 6.38 -20.59
CA ALA A 606 0.84 7.32 -21.57
C ALA A 606 -0.11 7.38 -22.79
N PRO A 607 -0.54 8.57 -23.21
CA PRO A 607 -1.38 8.71 -24.40
C PRO A 607 -0.70 8.09 -25.61
N SER A 608 -1.41 7.16 -26.26
CA SER A 608 -0.87 6.38 -27.38
C SER A 608 -1.92 6.14 -28.45
N ARG A 609 -1.46 5.91 -29.68
CA ARG A 609 -2.33 5.55 -30.81
C ARG A 609 -1.62 4.56 -31.71
N ALA A 610 -2.29 3.47 -32.05
CA ALA A 610 -1.83 2.54 -33.07
C ALA A 610 -2.02 3.15 -34.46
N ALA A 611 -1.06 2.91 -35.35
CA ALA A 611 -1.13 3.31 -36.74
C ALA A 611 -0.72 2.14 -37.65
N TYR A 612 -1.43 1.98 -38.75
CA TYR A 612 -1.22 0.94 -39.77
C TYR A 612 -0.72 1.51 -41.11
N SER A 613 -0.55 2.82 -41.17
CA SER A 613 0.03 3.53 -42.30
C SER A 613 0.83 4.74 -41.84
N VAL A 614 1.73 5.25 -42.69
CA VAL A 614 2.50 6.48 -42.39
C VAL A 614 1.55 7.67 -42.19
N ALA A 615 0.45 7.74 -42.95
CA ALA A 615 -0.54 8.80 -42.81
C ALA A 615 -1.23 8.78 -41.43
N GLU A 616 -1.65 7.60 -40.98
CA GLU A 616 -2.21 7.42 -39.63
C GLU A 616 -1.20 7.74 -38.53
N ALA A 617 0.08 7.38 -38.73
CA ALA A 617 1.14 7.69 -37.78
C ALA A 617 1.31 9.21 -37.64
N VAL A 618 1.30 9.96 -38.75
CA VAL A 618 1.36 11.43 -38.73
C VAL A 618 0.15 12.04 -38.05
N GLU A 619 -1.06 11.58 -38.37
CA GLU A 619 -2.29 12.04 -37.72
C GLU A 619 -2.24 11.82 -36.20
N ALA A 620 -1.76 10.65 -35.78
CA ALA A 620 -1.53 10.33 -34.37
C ALA A 620 -0.51 11.28 -33.72
N GLY A 621 0.61 11.56 -34.39
CA GLY A 621 1.63 12.49 -33.91
C GLY A 621 1.13 13.93 -33.76
N GLU A 622 0.33 14.41 -34.71
CA GLU A 622 -0.30 15.74 -34.64
C GLU A 622 -1.33 15.82 -33.52
N ALA A 623 -2.13 14.76 -33.30
CA ALA A 623 -3.13 14.71 -32.24
C ALA A 623 -2.51 14.63 -30.83
N LEU A 624 -1.46 13.82 -30.64
CA LEU A 624 -0.74 13.69 -29.38
C LEU A 624 0.17 14.90 -29.08
N GLY A 625 0.56 15.61 -30.14
CA GLY A 625 1.53 16.70 -30.11
C GLY A 625 2.96 16.20 -29.93
N TYR A 626 3.89 16.82 -30.65
CA TYR A 626 5.31 16.49 -30.57
C TYR A 626 5.96 16.95 -29.25
N PRO A 627 7.06 16.31 -28.79
CA PRO A 627 7.68 15.11 -29.36
C PRO A 627 6.86 13.82 -29.08
N VAL A 628 7.01 12.84 -29.97
CA VAL A 628 6.40 11.50 -29.86
C VAL A 628 7.45 10.40 -30.02
N LEU A 629 7.16 9.21 -29.47
CA LEU A 629 7.97 8.01 -29.63
C LEU A 629 7.27 7.06 -30.60
N VAL A 630 7.97 6.63 -31.65
CA VAL A 630 7.53 5.59 -32.58
C VAL A 630 8.07 4.26 -32.11
N ARG A 631 7.24 3.22 -32.05
CA ARG A 631 7.67 1.84 -31.77
C ARG A 631 7.06 0.86 -32.77
N ALA A 632 7.88 -0.06 -33.28
CA ALA A 632 7.38 -1.18 -34.07
C ALA A 632 6.67 -2.21 -33.17
N ALA A 633 5.47 -2.67 -33.55
CA ALA A 633 4.79 -3.74 -32.82
C ALA A 633 5.55 -5.08 -32.95
N PHE A 634 5.54 -5.89 -31.88
CA PHE A 634 6.17 -7.22 -31.78
C PHE A 634 7.69 -7.27 -32.01
N ALA A 635 8.39 -6.14 -31.85
CA ALA A 635 9.85 -6.08 -31.94
C ALA A 635 10.48 -5.98 -30.54
N LEU A 636 11.48 -6.82 -30.25
CA LEU A 636 12.27 -6.77 -29.02
C LEU A 636 13.43 -5.77 -29.16
N GLY A 637 13.85 -5.16 -28.04
CA GLY A 637 15.08 -4.37 -27.97
C GLY A 637 15.08 -3.05 -28.76
N GLY A 638 13.91 -2.44 -28.97
CA GLY A 638 13.82 -1.12 -29.63
C GLY A 638 14.09 -1.11 -31.15
N LEU A 639 14.14 -2.28 -31.79
CA LEU A 639 14.35 -2.38 -33.24
C LEU A 639 13.22 -1.65 -33.99
N GLY A 640 13.57 -0.61 -34.75
CA GLY A 640 12.60 0.23 -35.49
C GLY A 640 11.86 1.25 -34.62
N SER A 641 12.34 1.51 -33.39
CA SER A 641 11.84 2.59 -32.54
C SER A 641 12.68 3.87 -32.64
N GLY A 642 12.08 5.02 -32.35
CA GLY A 642 12.78 6.29 -32.34
C GLY A 642 11.90 7.47 -31.96
N PHE A 643 12.52 8.54 -31.45
CA PHE A 643 11.83 9.77 -31.11
C PHE A 643 11.68 10.68 -32.34
N ALA A 644 10.49 11.24 -32.51
CA ALA A 644 10.20 12.26 -33.50
C ALA A 644 9.81 13.55 -32.79
N THR A 645 10.56 14.61 -33.01
CA THR A 645 10.29 15.96 -32.47
C THR A 645 9.40 16.79 -33.40
N ASN A 646 9.17 16.31 -34.62
CA ASN A 646 8.38 16.97 -35.64
C ASN A 646 7.81 15.95 -36.64
N ARG A 647 6.92 16.42 -37.51
CA ARG A 647 6.26 15.64 -38.54
C ARG A 647 7.21 14.91 -39.49
N SER A 648 8.24 15.59 -39.98
CA SER A 648 9.17 15.01 -40.96
C SER A 648 9.99 13.86 -40.36
N GLU A 649 10.41 13.98 -39.10
CA GLU A 649 11.07 12.89 -38.37
C GLU A 649 10.14 11.69 -38.18
N LEU A 650 8.87 11.94 -37.84
CA LEU A 650 7.86 10.89 -37.66
C LEU A 650 7.58 10.14 -38.96
N GLU A 651 7.42 10.85 -40.08
CA GLU A 651 7.22 10.24 -41.40
C GLU A 651 8.38 9.29 -41.76
N ASN A 652 9.62 9.73 -41.56
CA ASN A 652 10.81 8.93 -41.84
C ASN A 652 10.90 7.68 -40.95
N LEU A 653 10.65 7.83 -39.65
CA LEU A 653 10.69 6.71 -38.69
C LEU A 653 9.57 5.70 -38.96
N ALA A 654 8.34 6.18 -39.18
CA ALA A 654 7.21 5.32 -39.50
C ALA A 654 7.45 4.54 -40.80
N GLN A 655 7.97 5.19 -41.84
CA GLN A 655 8.27 4.54 -43.12
C GLN A 655 9.33 3.44 -42.97
N ALA A 656 10.36 3.68 -42.16
CA ALA A 656 11.37 2.67 -41.85
C ALA A 656 10.77 1.49 -41.04
N ALA A 657 9.93 1.78 -40.04
CA ALA A 657 9.30 0.76 -39.22
C ALA A 657 8.34 -0.15 -40.01
N PHE A 658 7.51 0.43 -40.89
CA PHE A 658 6.56 -0.34 -41.72
C PHE A 658 7.24 -1.26 -42.75
N ALA A 659 8.55 -1.12 -42.98
CA ALA A 659 9.30 -2.10 -43.77
C ALA A 659 9.41 -3.47 -43.07
N HIS A 660 9.23 -3.50 -41.75
CA HIS A 660 9.45 -4.68 -40.92
C HIS A 660 8.23 -5.11 -40.10
N THR A 661 7.25 -4.21 -39.89
CA THR A 661 6.02 -4.51 -39.15
C THR A 661 4.77 -3.97 -39.86
N LYS A 662 3.60 -4.54 -39.55
CA LYS A 662 2.30 -4.07 -40.06
C LYS A 662 1.65 -2.99 -39.19
N GLN A 663 2.20 -2.75 -38.00
CA GLN A 663 1.63 -1.85 -37.01
C GLN A 663 2.76 -1.13 -36.28
N VAL A 664 2.61 0.17 -36.10
CA VAL A 664 3.45 0.97 -35.21
C VAL A 664 2.59 1.60 -34.12
N LEU A 665 3.20 1.83 -32.96
CA LEU A 665 2.59 2.56 -31.86
C LEU A 665 3.25 3.93 -31.77
N ILE A 666 2.42 4.97 -31.74
CA ILE A 666 2.84 6.35 -31.55
C ILE A 666 2.45 6.77 -30.13
N ASP A 667 3.44 7.00 -29.28
CA ASP A 667 3.24 7.41 -27.89
C ASP A 667 3.64 8.86 -27.68
N LYS A 668 2.96 9.54 -26.76
CA LYS A 668 3.46 10.82 -26.26
C LYS A 668 4.84 10.62 -25.64
N SER A 669 5.83 11.42 -26.05
CA SER A 669 7.15 11.36 -25.43
C SER A 669 7.09 11.89 -23.99
N LEU A 670 7.56 11.07 -23.05
CA LEU A 670 7.74 11.42 -21.64
C LEU A 670 9.23 11.59 -21.31
N GLN A 671 10.04 11.92 -22.32
CA GLN A 671 11.48 12.08 -22.16
C GLN A 671 11.79 13.10 -21.06
N GLY A 672 12.72 12.76 -20.17
CA GLY A 672 13.09 13.62 -19.03
C GLY A 672 12.24 13.41 -17.77
N TRP A 673 11.17 12.62 -17.84
CA TRP A 673 10.41 12.25 -16.64
C TRP A 673 11.20 11.24 -15.79
N LYS A 674 10.93 11.24 -14.47
CA LYS A 674 11.51 10.24 -13.56
C LYS A 674 10.94 8.88 -13.92
N GLU A 675 11.79 7.87 -14.01
CA GLU A 675 11.37 6.49 -14.20
C GLU A 675 11.47 5.75 -12.87
N ILE A 676 10.32 5.26 -12.39
CA ILE A 676 10.17 4.62 -11.08
C ILE A 676 9.58 3.23 -11.28
N GLU A 677 10.08 2.26 -10.52
CA GLU A 677 9.60 0.88 -10.60
C GLU A 677 9.18 0.36 -9.24
N TYR A 678 8.19 -0.53 -9.23
CA TYR A 678 7.73 -1.23 -8.05
C TYR A 678 7.65 -2.73 -8.31
N GLU A 679 8.22 -3.50 -7.40
CA GLU A 679 8.02 -4.95 -7.34
C GLU A 679 6.83 -5.25 -6.43
N VAL A 680 5.84 -5.96 -6.96
CA VAL A 680 4.59 -6.26 -6.28
C VAL A 680 4.39 -7.77 -6.18
N VAL A 681 4.00 -8.23 -5.01
CA VAL A 681 3.62 -9.63 -4.79
C VAL A 681 2.15 -9.67 -4.38
N ARG A 682 1.40 -10.55 -5.03
CA ARG A 682 -0.01 -10.82 -4.71
C ARG A 682 -0.23 -12.32 -4.57
N ASP A 683 -0.79 -12.73 -3.42
CA ASP A 683 -1.15 -14.14 -3.21
C ASP A 683 -2.59 -14.46 -3.65
N CYS A 684 -2.97 -15.74 -3.56
CA CYS A 684 -4.31 -16.21 -3.90
C CYS A 684 -5.40 -15.79 -2.89
N HIS A 685 -5.02 -15.21 -1.75
CA HIS A 685 -5.93 -14.65 -0.73
C HIS A 685 -6.12 -13.14 -0.91
N ASP A 686 -5.64 -12.56 -2.02
CA ASP A 686 -5.68 -11.14 -2.32
C ASP A 686 -4.87 -10.26 -1.34
N ASN A 687 -3.92 -10.87 -0.61
CA ASN A 687 -2.88 -10.13 0.08
C ASN A 687 -1.92 -9.59 -0.97
N CYS A 688 -1.72 -8.28 -1.02
CA CYS A 688 -0.94 -7.63 -2.04
C CYS A 688 -0.02 -6.59 -1.42
N ILE A 689 1.28 -6.71 -1.65
CA ILE A 689 2.32 -5.87 -1.07
C ILE A 689 3.30 -5.42 -2.12
N THR A 690 3.89 -4.24 -1.92
CA THR A 690 5.06 -3.78 -2.67
C THR A 690 6.32 -4.15 -1.91
N VAL A 691 7.18 -4.97 -2.51
CA VAL A 691 8.38 -5.53 -1.87
C VAL A 691 9.57 -4.59 -2.01
N CYS A 692 9.71 -3.97 -3.18
CA CYS A 692 10.80 -3.05 -3.49
C CYS A 692 10.27 -1.92 -4.37
N ASN A 693 10.91 -0.77 -4.27
CA ASN A 693 10.75 0.31 -5.22
C ASN A 693 12.13 0.79 -5.67
N MET A 694 12.23 1.17 -6.92
CA MET A 694 13.49 1.57 -7.56
C MET A 694 13.29 2.90 -8.28
N GLU A 695 14.35 3.69 -8.34
CA GLU A 695 14.39 4.94 -9.11
C GLU A 695 15.57 4.88 -10.07
N ASN A 696 15.29 5.15 -11.35
CA ASN A 696 16.35 5.33 -12.33
C ASN A 696 16.96 6.71 -12.11
N VAL A 697 18.28 6.74 -11.99
CA VAL A 697 19.06 7.99 -11.96
C VAL A 697 19.00 8.65 -13.33
N ASP A 698 19.04 7.84 -14.39
CA ASP A 698 18.84 8.28 -15.75
C ASP A 698 17.33 8.50 -16.01
N PRO A 699 16.94 9.63 -16.62
CA PRO A 699 15.53 9.89 -16.89
C PRO A 699 15.02 9.01 -18.04
N LEU A 700 13.69 8.94 -18.15
CA LEU A 700 13.03 8.18 -19.21
C LEU A 700 13.53 8.62 -20.60
N GLY A 701 13.85 7.62 -21.43
CA GLY A 701 14.50 7.78 -22.74
C GLY A 701 15.75 6.90 -22.89
N ILE A 702 16.30 6.44 -21.77
CA ILE A 702 17.30 5.36 -21.68
C ILE A 702 16.56 4.09 -21.23
N HIS A 703 16.90 2.92 -21.78
CA HIS A 703 16.23 1.68 -21.41
C HIS A 703 16.62 1.28 -19.98
N THR A 704 15.65 0.87 -19.16
CA THR A 704 15.82 0.50 -17.74
C THR A 704 17.02 -0.44 -17.51
N GLY A 705 17.16 -1.47 -18.34
CA GLY A 705 18.28 -2.43 -18.27
C GLY A 705 19.67 -1.85 -18.58
N GLU A 706 19.76 -0.60 -19.03
CA GLU A 706 20.99 0.16 -19.28
C GLU A 706 21.14 1.37 -18.32
N SER A 707 20.09 1.70 -17.56
CA SER A 707 20.06 2.82 -16.62
C SER A 707 20.84 2.50 -15.33
N ILE A 708 21.41 3.53 -14.70
CA ILE A 708 21.82 3.43 -13.30
C ILE A 708 20.55 3.47 -12.43
N VAL A 709 20.37 2.46 -11.59
CA VAL A 709 19.20 2.32 -10.72
C VAL A 709 19.60 2.38 -9.25
N VAL A 710 18.81 3.07 -8.43
CA VAL A 710 18.95 3.10 -6.97
C VAL A 710 17.72 2.53 -6.27
N ALA A 711 17.94 1.82 -5.16
CA ALA A 711 16.88 1.24 -4.33
C ALA A 711 17.13 1.54 -2.84
N PRO A 712 16.12 2.04 -2.09
CA PRO A 712 14.82 2.52 -2.56
C PRO A 712 14.95 3.83 -3.36
N SER A 713 13.85 4.34 -3.93
CA SER A 713 13.81 5.69 -4.51
C SER A 713 14.23 6.78 -3.49
N GLN A 714 14.94 7.80 -3.99
CA GLN A 714 15.59 8.85 -3.19
C GLN A 714 14.85 10.19 -3.23
N THR A 715 14.18 10.50 -4.34
CA THR A 715 13.68 11.86 -4.62
C THR A 715 12.16 11.99 -4.54
N LEU A 716 11.47 10.94 -4.05
CA LEU A 716 10.02 10.92 -3.91
C LEU A 716 9.60 11.38 -2.51
N THR A 717 8.60 12.26 -2.46
CA THR A 717 7.86 12.57 -1.24
C THR A 717 6.98 11.39 -0.80
N ASN A 718 6.47 11.42 0.44
CA ASN A 718 5.53 10.38 0.89
C ASN A 718 4.26 10.32 0.04
N ILE A 719 3.78 11.47 -0.45
CA ILE A 719 2.60 11.56 -1.31
C ILE A 719 2.87 10.85 -2.64
N GLU A 720 3.96 11.17 -3.33
CA GLU A 720 4.33 10.52 -4.60
C GLU A 720 4.59 9.02 -4.41
N TYR A 721 5.33 8.66 -3.37
CA TYR A 721 5.64 7.26 -3.06
C TYR A 721 4.37 6.42 -2.88
N ASN A 722 3.41 6.90 -2.09
CA ASN A 722 2.18 6.14 -1.81
C ASN A 722 1.13 6.27 -2.92
N LEU A 723 1.18 7.33 -3.74
CA LEU A 723 0.44 7.40 -4.99
C LEU A 723 0.85 6.24 -5.90
N LEU A 724 2.14 6.15 -6.25
CA LEU A 724 2.66 5.09 -7.12
C LEU A 724 2.43 3.69 -6.53
N ARG A 725 2.64 3.54 -5.21
CA ARG A 725 2.36 2.28 -4.50
C ARG A 725 0.89 1.86 -4.61
N SER A 726 -0.04 2.79 -4.42
CA SER A 726 -1.49 2.51 -4.48
C SER A 726 -1.92 2.13 -5.90
N VAL A 727 -1.41 2.83 -6.92
CA VAL A 727 -1.63 2.47 -8.33
C VAL A 727 -1.10 1.06 -8.62
N ALA A 728 0.07 0.70 -8.09
CA ALA A 728 0.66 -0.62 -8.25
C ALA A 728 -0.28 -1.71 -7.74
N ILE A 729 -0.68 -1.62 -6.47
CA ILE A 729 -1.54 -2.61 -5.82
C ILE A 729 -2.89 -2.71 -6.52
N LYS A 730 -3.50 -1.59 -6.89
CA LYS A 730 -4.80 -1.54 -7.57
C LYS A 730 -4.73 -2.20 -8.96
N THR A 731 -3.70 -1.89 -9.72
CA THR A 731 -3.43 -2.45 -11.05
C THR A 731 -3.23 -3.97 -10.98
N VAL A 732 -2.38 -4.44 -10.08
CA VAL A 732 -2.04 -5.86 -9.91
C VAL A 732 -3.25 -6.68 -9.48
N ARG A 733 -4.07 -6.15 -8.57
CA ARG A 733 -5.35 -6.77 -8.19
C ARG A 733 -6.33 -6.82 -9.37
N HIS A 734 -6.48 -5.72 -10.10
CA HIS A 734 -7.42 -5.63 -11.23
C HIS A 734 -7.10 -6.66 -12.33
N LEU A 735 -5.82 -6.83 -12.64
CA LEU A 735 -5.36 -7.76 -13.67
C LEU A 735 -5.32 -9.23 -13.20
N GLY A 736 -5.63 -9.49 -11.93
CA GLY A 736 -5.72 -10.85 -11.39
C GLY A 736 -4.37 -11.56 -11.27
N VAL A 737 -3.28 -10.81 -11.11
CA VAL A 737 -1.93 -11.38 -10.93
C VAL A 737 -1.88 -12.23 -9.66
N VAL A 738 -1.28 -13.41 -9.75
CA VAL A 738 -1.05 -14.30 -8.59
C VAL A 738 0.39 -14.78 -8.64
N GLY A 739 1.20 -14.26 -7.74
CA GLY A 739 2.65 -14.38 -7.77
C GLY A 739 3.27 -13.00 -7.68
N GLU A 740 4.24 -12.73 -8.53
CA GLU A 740 5.01 -11.50 -8.54
C GLU A 740 4.88 -10.79 -9.91
N CYS A 741 5.10 -9.47 -9.89
CA CYS A 741 5.20 -8.65 -11.08
C CYS A 741 5.96 -7.34 -10.81
N ASN A 742 6.57 -6.82 -11.87
CA ASN A 742 7.17 -5.50 -11.91
C ASN A 742 6.24 -4.51 -12.64
N ILE A 743 6.04 -3.34 -12.05
CA ILE A 743 5.32 -2.22 -12.67
C ILE A 743 6.20 -0.98 -12.74
N GLN A 744 6.13 -0.26 -13.87
CA GLN A 744 6.95 0.92 -14.13
C GLN A 744 6.09 2.17 -14.34
N TYR A 745 6.63 3.30 -13.94
CA TYR A 745 5.98 4.60 -13.98
C TYR A 745 6.90 5.66 -14.60
N ALA A 746 6.29 6.57 -15.34
CA ALA A 746 6.86 7.87 -15.62
C ALA A 746 6.21 8.90 -14.68
N LEU A 747 7.00 9.54 -13.81
CA LEU A 747 6.56 10.62 -12.92
C LEU A 747 7.15 11.95 -13.39
N ASN A 748 6.29 12.95 -13.57
CA ASN A 748 6.72 14.28 -13.98
C ASN A 748 7.62 14.91 -12.90
N PRO A 749 8.76 15.50 -13.24
CA PRO A 749 9.69 16.05 -12.24
C PRO A 749 9.20 17.34 -11.58
N ASP A 750 8.22 18.02 -12.18
CA ASP A 750 7.72 19.34 -11.78
C ASP A 750 6.25 19.31 -11.32
N SER A 751 5.62 18.13 -11.27
CA SER A 751 4.23 17.97 -10.85
C SER A 751 3.94 16.52 -10.45
N ARG A 752 2.77 16.28 -9.84
CA ARG A 752 2.33 14.91 -9.46
C ARG A 752 1.73 14.09 -10.61
N GLN A 753 1.97 14.48 -11.87
CA GLN A 753 1.44 13.74 -13.02
C GLN A 753 2.21 12.43 -13.20
N VAL A 754 1.48 11.33 -13.31
CA VAL A 754 2.02 9.98 -13.50
C VAL A 754 1.42 9.34 -14.76
N CYS A 755 2.23 8.54 -15.45
CA CYS A 755 1.77 7.61 -16.46
C CYS A 755 2.30 6.22 -16.14
N THR A 756 1.42 5.22 -16.15
CA THR A 756 1.75 3.81 -15.91
C THR A 756 2.14 3.13 -17.23
N ALA A 757 3.24 2.39 -17.20
CA ALA A 757 3.67 1.53 -18.30
C ALA A 757 3.13 0.10 -18.12
N PRO A 758 3.07 -0.72 -19.19
CA PRO A 758 2.73 -2.14 -19.09
C PRO A 758 3.56 -2.88 -18.05
N LEU A 759 2.92 -3.81 -17.34
CA LEU A 759 3.59 -4.68 -16.37
C LEU A 759 4.52 -5.67 -17.08
N SER A 760 5.61 -6.01 -16.39
CA SER A 760 6.36 -7.22 -16.66
C SER A 760 5.94 -8.30 -15.66
N LEU A 761 5.44 -9.44 -16.15
CA LEU A 761 5.12 -10.62 -15.34
C LEU A 761 6.28 -11.63 -15.26
N LEU A 762 7.47 -11.16 -15.62
CA LEU A 762 8.72 -11.90 -15.46
C LEU A 762 9.22 -11.73 -14.02
N PRO A 763 9.85 -12.78 -13.46
CA PRO A 763 10.20 -12.84 -12.06
C PRO A 763 11.35 -11.88 -11.77
N PHE A 764 11.34 -11.29 -10.57
CA PHE A 764 12.37 -10.49 -9.92
C PHE A 764 13.55 -10.08 -10.79
N HIS A 765 13.70 -8.77 -10.99
CA HIS A 765 15.01 -8.20 -11.29
C HIS A 765 15.99 -8.74 -10.22
N PRO A 766 17.05 -9.48 -10.57
CA PRO A 766 17.91 -10.14 -9.60
C PRO A 766 18.57 -9.16 -8.61
N LEU A 767 18.61 -7.87 -8.96
CA LEU A 767 19.00 -6.74 -8.11
C LEU A 767 18.18 -6.61 -6.83
N VAL A 768 16.92 -7.04 -6.81
CA VAL A 768 16.02 -6.88 -5.66
C VAL A 768 16.13 -8.06 -4.67
N SER A 769 16.47 -9.24 -5.17
CA SER A 769 16.55 -10.48 -4.38
C SER A 769 17.92 -10.79 -3.77
N GLN A 770 18.99 -10.12 -4.26
CA GLN A 770 20.36 -10.21 -3.72
C GLN A 770 20.57 -9.18 -2.60
#